data_AF-A0A5M4D6B0-F1
#
_entry.id   AF-A0A5M4D6B0-F1
#
_cell.length_a   1.000
_cell.length_b   1.000
_cell.length_c   1.000
_cell.angle_alpha   90.00
_cell.angle_beta   90.00
_cell.angle_gamma   90.00
#
_symmetry.space_group_name_H-M   'P 1'
#
loop_
_entity.id
_entity.type
_entity.pdbx_description
1 polymer ?
#
loop_
_entity_poly.entity_id
_entity_poly.type
_entity_poly.pdbx_seq_one_letter_code
_entity_poly.pdbx_strand_id
1 'polypeptide(L)'
;MKMRMAFGLLCVSACLAAEPPAQSDLPRQDLTRMRPDERTSLEQLIGSGFTGMGEDAVILSGPDVGIEVFNTRIAIVQPWRLTDMASQKMLEQVAEALAGLEGVVLVALHGPEEADKVKRLLERRAIPGTVVLDAEDRLFTPLGLGARGANLIVDRHGAVRYAGVNPGAVGDLVRQLLAEEPDPEKTPAGDVRSLAQSAAGAAELEQRINDAWLAGDLKGGEAALEAAWEDDTAAATTAARKLLNGRTTMQQVLGLEQLARHADPNTLLDVIRKMNARTQRLEIAILVRALGQREPDDPEAVLAPFLQSRDVYVRQAALNALGDVGTPASLRLFVGEMRNAPVACDSWSADDDDRLMSTMFGVAYKLTGFRGTTGREYQDWLNLYNTSPEQAQDAAGRSITGADGRPNLLRFGSSQMLTYPGFDLAYQFQRPDPSLIDDRVPPMFVEEAEAVARRAEPVLGRVYAAPIRIYIGDDGGFSALVGNRAVAGEAQANAIYIRHGASPAMLQALARTYGCILQDATFADQPRWLSDGFALAMSSSDSRWTISRLRTLNIDTAVQEGVFHRLLTWGGEASDDPRDEENYQMSRLAVDFLRSGPYPAGNTRLRLVMGRISTGTGDREALAEYYAHPDDLDQQILDWLGAP
;
A
#
# COMPACT_ATOMS: atom_id res chain seq x y z
N MET A 1 50.44 12.96 11.73
CA MET A 1 49.25 13.34 10.94
C MET A 1 48.02 12.88 11.74
N LYS A 2 47.41 13.79 12.53
CA LYS A 2 46.28 13.48 13.42
C LYS A 2 45.01 14.06 12.77
N MET A 3 44.10 13.20 12.36
CA MET A 3 42.84 13.58 11.72
C MET A 3 41.80 13.81 12.83
N ARG A 4 41.31 15.05 12.97
CA ARG A 4 40.20 15.41 13.86
C ARG A 4 38.89 15.14 13.10
N MET A 5 38.07 14.22 13.60
CA MET A 5 36.66 14.11 13.20
C MET A 5 35.86 15.19 13.95
N ALA A 6 35.13 16.01 13.19
CA ALA A 6 34.14 16.93 13.73
C ALA A 6 32.80 16.21 13.81
N PHE A 7 32.25 16.12 15.03
CA PHE A 7 30.87 15.71 15.27
C PHE A 7 29.95 16.90 14.93
N GLY A 8 29.16 16.77 13.88
CA GLY A 8 28.06 17.70 13.57
C GLY A 8 26.84 17.30 14.40
N LEU A 9 26.46 18.15 15.34
CA LEU A 9 25.21 18.03 16.11
C LEU A 9 24.06 18.47 15.19
N LEU A 10 23.25 17.53 14.71
CA LEU A 10 21.97 17.84 14.07
C LEU A 10 20.97 18.24 15.15
N CYS A 11 20.62 19.53 15.21
CA CYS A 11 19.46 20.00 15.97
C CYS A 11 18.21 19.67 15.16
N VAL A 12 17.46 18.65 15.61
CA VAL A 12 16.09 18.43 15.17
C VAL A 12 15.21 19.43 15.94
N SER A 13 14.75 20.48 15.28
CA SER A 13 13.73 21.37 15.83
C SER A 13 12.37 20.69 15.74
N ALA A 14 11.86 20.21 16.88
CA ALA A 14 10.46 19.85 17.00
C ALA A 14 9.62 21.14 17.03
N CYS A 15 8.76 21.34 16.04
CA CYS A 15 7.72 22.38 16.10
C CYS A 15 6.73 22.02 17.21
N LEU A 16 6.88 22.65 18.38
CA LEU A 16 5.90 22.59 19.46
C LEU A 16 4.68 23.44 19.06
N ALA A 17 3.65 22.80 18.50
CA ALA A 17 2.33 23.40 18.43
C ALA A 17 1.87 23.73 19.86
N ALA A 18 1.28 24.92 20.07
CA ALA A 18 0.64 25.23 21.35
C ALA A 18 -0.41 24.16 21.65
N GLU A 19 -0.46 23.67 22.89
CA GLU A 19 -1.54 22.80 23.32
C GLU A 19 -2.87 23.49 23.02
N PRO A 20 -3.77 22.87 22.23
CA PRO A 20 -5.09 23.42 22.04
C PRO A 20 -5.74 23.57 23.42
N PRO A 21 -6.54 24.62 23.67
CA PRO A 21 -7.24 24.75 24.95
C PRO A 21 -7.98 23.44 25.24
N ALA A 22 -7.90 22.97 26.49
CA ALA A 22 -8.51 21.71 26.90
C ALA A 22 -9.96 21.67 26.38
N GLN A 23 -10.24 20.63 25.59
CA GLN A 23 -11.47 20.44 24.81
C GLN A 23 -12.77 20.51 25.65
N SER A 24 -12.67 20.52 26.99
CA SER A 24 -13.76 20.56 27.97
C SER A 24 -14.43 21.91 28.13
N ASP A 25 -13.78 23.01 27.74
CA ASP A 25 -14.21 24.36 28.17
C ASP A 25 -15.11 25.07 27.14
N LEU A 26 -15.36 24.44 25.98
CA LEU A 26 -16.24 24.98 24.95
C LEU A 26 -17.71 24.65 25.23
N PRO A 27 -18.66 25.57 24.98
CA PRO A 27 -20.09 25.30 25.07
C PRO A 27 -20.52 24.27 24.00
N ARG A 28 -20.46 22.97 24.32
CA ARG A 28 -20.76 21.85 23.39
C ARG A 28 -22.25 21.66 23.06
N GLN A 29 -23.13 22.56 23.50
CA GLN A 29 -24.59 22.34 23.42
C GLN A 29 -25.09 22.12 21.98
N ASP A 30 -24.42 22.65 20.95
CA ASP A 30 -24.87 22.49 19.57
C ASP A 30 -24.16 21.38 18.78
N LEU A 31 -22.92 21.00 19.12
CA LEU A 31 -22.29 19.78 18.57
C LEU A 31 -23.10 18.52 18.88
N THR A 32 -23.82 18.51 20.03
CA THR A 32 -24.71 17.40 20.40
C THR A 32 -25.97 17.28 19.53
N ARG A 33 -26.30 18.31 18.73
CA ARG A 33 -27.44 18.32 17.80
C ARG A 33 -27.04 17.97 16.36
N MET A 34 -25.75 17.88 16.07
CA MET A 34 -25.22 17.47 14.77
C MET A 34 -25.28 15.95 14.60
N ARG A 35 -25.25 15.48 13.36
CA ARG A 35 -25.10 14.05 13.13
C ARG A 35 -23.70 13.59 13.60
N PRO A 36 -23.55 12.37 14.15
CA PRO A 36 -22.27 11.92 14.69
C PRO A 36 -21.10 11.95 13.69
N ASP A 37 -21.38 11.68 12.41
CA ASP A 37 -20.42 11.74 11.30
C ASP A 37 -19.95 13.18 11.05
N GLU A 38 -20.87 14.14 10.94
CA GLU A 38 -20.55 15.57 10.75
C GLU A 38 -19.71 16.11 11.90
N ARG A 39 -20.10 15.77 13.13
CA ARG A 39 -19.37 16.14 14.33
C ARG A 39 -17.95 15.59 14.33
N THR A 40 -17.78 14.32 13.96
CA THR A 40 -16.46 13.67 13.89
C THR A 40 -15.58 14.38 12.87
N SER A 41 -16.11 14.72 11.70
CA SER A 41 -15.35 15.47 10.68
C SER A 41 -14.93 16.86 11.18
N LEU A 42 -15.83 17.60 11.84
CA LEU A 42 -15.52 18.93 12.39
C LEU A 42 -14.50 18.87 13.54
N GLU A 43 -14.59 17.86 14.41
CA GLU A 43 -13.64 17.66 15.52
C GLU A 43 -12.23 17.33 15.00
N GLN A 44 -12.12 16.61 13.88
CA GLN A 44 -10.83 16.30 13.24
C GLN A 44 -10.12 17.53 12.64
N LEU A 45 -10.88 18.59 12.33
CA LEU A 45 -10.29 19.83 11.80
C LEU A 45 -9.58 20.64 12.88
N ILE A 46 -9.96 20.52 14.16
CA ILE A 46 -9.37 21.35 15.22
C ILE A 46 -7.87 21.06 15.36
N GLY A 47 -7.04 22.12 15.30
CA GLY A 47 -5.59 22.04 15.33
C GLY A 47 -4.94 21.78 13.98
N SER A 48 -5.74 21.52 12.93
CA SER A 48 -5.25 21.40 11.56
C SER A 48 -5.04 22.75 10.88
N GLY A 49 -4.13 22.82 9.92
CA GLY A 49 -3.99 23.99 9.05
C GLY A 49 -5.14 24.08 8.05
N PHE A 50 -5.76 25.25 7.95
CA PHE A 50 -6.79 25.57 6.98
C PHE A 50 -6.14 25.98 5.66
N THR A 51 -6.34 25.16 4.61
CA THR A 51 -5.68 25.30 3.31
C THR A 51 -6.25 26.44 2.43
N GLY A 52 -7.02 27.35 3.01
CA GLY A 52 -7.76 28.38 2.30
C GLY A 52 -8.98 27.83 1.53
N MET A 53 -9.47 28.62 0.58
CA MET A 53 -10.67 28.29 -0.19
C MET A 53 -10.40 27.41 -1.43
N GLY A 54 -9.13 27.10 -1.74
CA GLY A 54 -8.77 26.38 -2.97
C GLY A 54 -8.95 27.21 -4.24
N GLU A 55 -8.42 26.72 -5.37
CA GLU A 55 -8.44 27.43 -6.66
C GLU A 55 -9.82 27.43 -7.34
N ASP A 56 -10.66 26.45 -7.01
CA ASP A 56 -11.98 26.26 -7.65
C ASP A 56 -13.10 27.06 -6.96
N ALA A 57 -12.81 27.68 -5.81
CA ALA A 57 -13.77 28.51 -5.11
C ALA A 57 -13.93 29.87 -5.80
N VAL A 58 -15.18 30.20 -6.17
CA VAL A 58 -15.48 31.43 -6.88
C VAL A 58 -15.97 32.49 -5.90
N ILE A 59 -15.22 33.57 -5.76
CA ILE A 59 -15.66 34.73 -4.99
C ILE A 59 -16.75 35.45 -5.77
N LEU A 60 -17.96 35.51 -5.21
CA LEU A 60 -19.12 36.14 -5.84
C LEU A 60 -19.29 37.61 -5.41
N SER A 61 -18.85 37.97 -4.21
CA SER A 61 -18.98 39.31 -3.63
C SER A 61 -18.00 39.51 -2.47
N GLY A 62 -17.58 40.75 -2.22
CA GLY A 62 -16.65 41.10 -1.13
C GLY A 62 -15.19 41.16 -1.56
N PRO A 63 -14.27 41.49 -0.63
CA PRO A 63 -12.84 41.50 -0.90
C PRO A 63 -12.32 40.08 -1.18
N ASP A 64 -11.23 40.01 -1.93
CA ASP A 64 -10.53 38.76 -2.18
C ASP A 64 -10.07 38.10 -0.87
N VAL A 65 -10.27 36.79 -0.76
CA VAL A 65 -9.94 35.97 0.42
C VAL A 65 -9.00 34.83 0.02
N GLY A 66 -7.84 35.21 -0.50
CA GLY A 66 -6.74 34.27 -0.74
C GLY A 66 -6.13 33.72 0.56
N ILE A 67 -5.22 32.75 0.42
CA ILE A 67 -4.56 32.08 1.56
C ILE A 67 -3.89 33.05 2.54
N GLU A 68 -3.37 34.18 2.05
CA GLU A 68 -2.74 35.23 2.86
C GLU A 68 -3.68 35.86 3.90
N VAL A 69 -4.98 35.89 3.61
CA VAL A 69 -5.98 36.42 4.53
C VAL A 69 -6.11 35.51 5.76
N PHE A 70 -6.08 34.19 5.55
CA PHE A 70 -6.16 33.20 6.63
C PHE A 70 -4.88 33.16 7.51
N ASN A 71 -3.77 33.73 7.02
CA ASN A 71 -2.49 33.77 7.73
C ASN A 71 -2.16 35.15 8.33
N THR A 72 -3.11 36.09 8.31
CA THR A 72 -2.91 37.44 8.86
C THR A 72 -4.10 37.94 9.66
N ARG A 73 -5.28 37.32 9.46
CA ARG A 73 -6.54 37.68 10.09
C ARG A 73 -7.20 36.43 10.64
N ILE A 74 -8.04 36.63 11.66
CA ILE A 74 -8.95 35.57 12.08
C ILE A 74 -10.04 35.46 11.04
N ALA A 75 -10.26 34.26 10.50
CA ALA A 75 -11.30 34.01 9.53
C ALA A 75 -12.43 33.18 10.13
N ILE A 76 -13.67 33.61 9.88
CA ILE A 76 -14.86 32.85 10.23
C ILE A 76 -15.43 32.32 8.93
N VAL A 77 -15.44 31.00 8.76
CA VAL A 77 -16.05 30.34 7.61
C VAL A 77 -17.43 29.86 8.04
N GLN A 78 -18.46 30.46 7.44
CA GLN A 78 -19.84 30.19 7.77
C GLN A 78 -20.57 29.61 6.56
N PRO A 79 -21.01 28.35 6.62
CA PRO A 79 -21.86 27.79 5.58
C PRO A 79 -23.24 28.43 5.63
N TRP A 80 -23.77 28.77 4.47
CA TRP A 80 -25.14 29.28 4.34
C TRP A 80 -25.82 28.75 3.09
N ARG A 81 -27.16 28.78 3.10
CA ARG A 81 -27.99 28.36 1.97
C ARG A 81 -29.08 29.39 1.68
N LEU A 82 -29.32 29.63 0.40
CA LEU A 82 -30.36 30.56 -0.05
C LEU A 82 -31.78 30.16 0.38
N THR A 83 -32.06 28.87 0.50
CA THR A 83 -33.37 28.34 0.90
C THR A 83 -33.53 28.12 2.40
N ASP A 84 -32.44 28.24 3.18
CA ASP A 84 -32.47 28.03 4.62
C ASP A 84 -32.40 29.37 5.38
N MET A 85 -33.58 29.86 5.77
CA MET A 85 -33.74 31.09 6.57
C MET A 85 -32.96 31.04 7.89
N ALA A 86 -32.76 29.85 8.49
CA ALA A 86 -31.98 29.73 9.71
C ALA A 86 -30.51 30.06 9.43
N SER A 87 -29.92 29.49 8.39
CA SER A 87 -28.53 29.78 8.00
C SER A 87 -28.30 31.25 7.65
N GLN A 88 -29.26 31.91 6.98
CA GLN A 88 -29.19 33.33 6.67
C GLN A 88 -29.21 34.21 7.92
N LYS A 89 -30.11 33.89 8.86
CA LYS A 89 -30.18 34.60 10.14
C LYS A 89 -28.90 34.39 10.96
N MET A 90 -28.34 33.19 10.95
CA MET A 90 -27.06 32.93 11.60
C MET A 90 -25.94 33.75 10.98
N LEU A 91 -25.94 33.94 9.64
CA LEU A 91 -24.94 34.75 8.95
C LEU A 91 -25.02 36.22 9.36
N GLU A 92 -26.23 36.75 9.48
CA GLU A 92 -26.47 38.10 10.01
C GLU A 92 -25.99 38.24 11.47
N GLN A 93 -26.28 37.25 12.32
CA GLN A 93 -25.87 37.25 13.72
C GLN A 93 -24.35 37.20 13.89
N VAL A 94 -23.66 36.39 13.10
CA VAL A 94 -22.19 36.34 13.10
C VAL A 94 -21.64 37.69 12.63
N ALA A 95 -22.17 38.25 11.54
CA ALA A 95 -21.73 39.55 11.06
C ALA A 95 -21.92 40.67 12.10
N GLU A 96 -23.03 40.64 12.84
CA GLU A 96 -23.29 41.56 13.95
C GLU A 96 -22.30 41.34 15.11
N ALA A 97 -22.03 40.09 15.48
CA ALA A 97 -21.07 39.75 16.53
C ALA A 97 -19.63 40.19 16.22
N LEU A 98 -19.29 40.26 14.93
CA LEU A 98 -17.99 40.70 14.43
C LEU A 98 -17.92 42.22 14.16
N ALA A 99 -19.04 42.94 14.26
CA ALA A 99 -19.09 44.36 13.93
C ALA A 99 -18.15 45.19 14.81
N GLY A 100 -17.29 45.98 14.18
CA GLY A 100 -16.30 46.82 14.87
C GLY A 100 -15.03 46.10 15.32
N LEU A 101 -14.88 44.79 15.06
CA LEU A 101 -13.62 44.07 15.29
C LEU A 101 -12.69 44.21 14.08
N GLU A 102 -11.48 44.71 14.32
CA GLU A 102 -10.43 44.79 13.30
C GLU A 102 -9.63 43.47 13.25
N GLY A 103 -9.04 43.18 12.08
CA GLY A 103 -8.22 41.97 11.90
C GLY A 103 -9.03 40.67 11.77
N VAL A 104 -10.31 40.78 11.43
CA VAL A 104 -11.23 39.64 11.26
C VAL A 104 -11.85 39.66 9.87
N VAL A 105 -12.11 38.49 9.29
CA VAL A 105 -12.87 38.33 8.04
C VAL A 105 -13.99 37.31 8.22
N LEU A 106 -15.17 37.62 7.67
CA LEU A 106 -16.29 36.69 7.57
C LEU A 106 -16.37 36.17 6.13
N VAL A 107 -16.33 34.85 5.97
CA VAL A 107 -16.53 34.17 4.70
C VAL A 107 -17.86 33.44 4.71
N ALA A 108 -18.78 33.88 3.88
CA ALA A 108 -20.08 33.27 3.66
C ALA A 108 -19.96 32.21 2.55
N LEU A 109 -19.68 30.97 2.94
CA LEU A 109 -19.45 29.85 2.03
C LEU A 109 -20.79 29.22 1.59
N HIS A 110 -21.00 29.11 0.28
CA HIS A 110 -22.17 28.47 -0.31
C HIS A 110 -21.73 27.24 -1.12
N GLY A 111 -22.44 26.12 -0.97
CA GLY A 111 -22.22 24.93 -1.80
C GLY A 111 -22.69 25.11 -3.25
N PRO A 112 -22.57 24.08 -4.10
CA PRO A 112 -22.85 24.18 -5.54
C PRO A 112 -24.33 24.40 -5.88
N GLU A 113 -25.22 24.06 -4.94
CA GLU A 113 -26.66 24.16 -5.12
C GLU A 113 -27.08 25.61 -5.38
N GLU A 114 -28.02 25.82 -6.31
CA GLU A 114 -28.61 27.16 -6.55
C GLU A 114 -27.62 28.30 -6.88
N ALA A 115 -26.40 27.99 -7.34
CA ALA A 115 -25.36 28.97 -7.64
C ALA A 115 -25.84 30.19 -8.47
N ASP A 116 -26.64 29.93 -9.52
CA ASP A 116 -27.20 30.99 -10.37
C ASP A 116 -28.18 31.90 -9.61
N LYS A 117 -28.92 31.35 -8.65
CA LYS A 117 -29.86 32.12 -7.83
C LYS A 117 -29.12 32.98 -6.82
N VAL A 118 -28.00 32.49 -6.26
CA VAL A 118 -27.14 33.27 -5.36
C VAL A 118 -26.56 34.48 -6.08
N LYS A 119 -26.07 34.31 -7.32
CA LYS A 119 -25.59 35.44 -8.15
C LYS A 119 -26.67 36.50 -8.34
N ARG A 120 -27.88 36.09 -8.73
CA ARG A 120 -29.04 37.02 -8.89
C ARG A 120 -29.49 37.66 -7.58
N LEU A 121 -29.32 36.98 -6.45
CA LEU A 121 -29.61 37.55 -5.13
C LEU A 121 -28.63 38.67 -4.81
N LEU A 122 -27.33 38.47 -5.07
CA LEU A 122 -26.28 39.45 -4.80
C LEU A 122 -26.45 40.74 -5.61
N GLU A 123 -27.08 40.66 -6.79
CA GLU A 123 -27.49 41.85 -7.56
C GLU A 123 -28.57 42.69 -6.85
N ARG A 124 -29.36 42.08 -5.96
CA ARG A 124 -30.53 42.71 -5.31
C ARG A 124 -30.29 43.04 -3.84
N ARG A 125 -29.40 42.29 -3.19
CA ARG A 125 -29.20 42.32 -1.74
C ARG A 125 -27.74 42.05 -1.42
N ALA A 126 -27.14 42.91 -0.60
CA ALA A 126 -25.84 42.64 -0.01
C ALA A 126 -25.95 41.53 1.04
N ILE A 127 -25.06 40.55 0.94
CA ILE A 127 -24.89 39.48 1.93
C ILE A 127 -23.66 39.84 2.79
N PRO A 128 -23.72 39.68 4.12
CA PRO A 128 -22.59 40.02 4.97
C PRO A 128 -21.34 39.18 4.67
N GLY A 129 -20.16 39.83 4.70
CA GLY A 129 -18.87 39.18 4.49
C GLY A 129 -18.49 38.99 3.02
N THR A 130 -17.42 38.22 2.79
CA THR A 130 -17.03 37.75 1.45
C THR A 130 -17.85 36.52 1.11
N VAL A 131 -18.59 36.56 0.02
CA VAL A 131 -19.40 35.43 -0.45
C VAL A 131 -18.59 34.57 -1.39
N VAL A 132 -18.45 33.30 -1.04
CA VAL A 132 -17.66 32.31 -1.78
C VAL A 132 -18.57 31.16 -2.20
N LEU A 133 -18.49 30.78 -3.47
CA LEU A 133 -19.18 29.64 -4.05
C LEU A 133 -18.20 28.48 -4.23
N ASP A 134 -18.45 27.39 -3.52
CA ASP A 134 -17.80 26.09 -3.74
C ASP A 134 -18.56 25.33 -4.82
N ALA A 135 -18.22 25.58 -6.08
CA ALA A 135 -18.95 25.07 -7.23
C ALA A 135 -18.80 23.55 -7.44
N GLU A 136 -17.75 22.95 -6.87
CA GLU A 136 -17.45 21.52 -7.02
C GLU A 136 -17.65 20.71 -5.74
N ASP A 137 -18.16 21.33 -4.66
CA ASP A 137 -18.35 20.71 -3.35
C ASP A 137 -17.05 20.13 -2.74
N ARG A 138 -15.90 20.77 -3.01
CA ARG A 138 -14.58 20.33 -2.53
C ARG A 138 -14.28 20.79 -1.11
N LEU A 139 -14.99 21.80 -0.62
CA LEU A 139 -14.87 22.32 0.73
C LEU A 139 -16.10 22.01 1.57
N PHE A 140 -17.29 22.25 1.02
CA PHE A 140 -18.53 22.32 1.78
C PHE A 140 -18.89 20.98 2.41
N THR A 141 -18.96 19.89 1.61
CA THR A 141 -19.19 18.54 2.14
C THR A 141 -17.97 17.96 2.89
N PRO A 142 -16.73 18.01 2.36
CA PRO A 142 -15.57 17.41 3.02
C PRO A 142 -15.23 18.00 4.39
N LEU A 143 -15.45 19.30 4.60
CA LEU A 143 -15.26 19.95 5.90
C LEU A 143 -16.42 19.68 6.88
N GLY A 144 -17.43 18.91 6.49
CA GLY A 144 -18.60 18.63 7.33
C GLY A 144 -19.52 19.82 7.51
N LEU A 145 -19.46 20.83 6.62
CA LEU A 145 -20.23 22.08 6.70
C LEU A 145 -21.68 21.96 6.19
N GLY A 146 -22.13 20.72 5.93
CA GLY A 146 -23.48 20.40 5.49
C GLY A 146 -24.59 20.69 6.52
N ALA A 147 -24.26 20.73 7.81
CA ALA A 147 -25.21 20.92 8.90
C ALA A 147 -25.47 22.42 9.17
N ARG A 148 -26.74 22.76 9.43
CA ARG A 148 -27.27 24.11 9.75
C ARG A 148 -26.27 25.02 10.52
N GLY A 149 -25.47 25.79 9.78
CA GLY A 149 -24.70 26.93 10.31
C GLY A 149 -23.55 26.61 11.25
N ALA A 150 -22.85 25.49 11.05
CA ALA A 150 -21.62 25.18 11.78
C ALA A 150 -20.50 26.18 11.40
N ASN A 151 -20.15 27.11 12.28
CA ASN A 151 -19.04 28.04 12.03
C ASN A 151 -17.69 27.37 12.27
N LEU A 152 -16.73 27.59 11.36
CA LEU A 152 -15.31 27.36 11.59
C LEU A 152 -14.64 28.68 11.95
N ILE A 153 -13.73 28.67 12.91
CA ILE A 153 -12.89 29.81 13.25
C ILE A 153 -11.43 29.42 13.06
N VAL A 154 -10.79 30.10 12.12
CA VAL A 154 -9.37 29.98 11.77
C VAL A 154 -8.64 31.14 12.41
N ASP A 155 -7.55 30.88 13.12
CA ASP A 155 -6.75 31.94 13.73
C ASP A 155 -5.83 32.65 12.73
N ARG A 156 -5.02 33.58 13.24
CA ARG A 156 -4.11 34.41 12.45
C ARG A 156 -2.94 33.63 11.86
N HIS A 157 -2.77 32.36 12.23
CA HIS A 157 -1.72 31.46 11.74
C HIS A 157 -2.26 30.44 10.74
N GLY A 158 -3.53 30.56 10.33
CA GLY A 158 -4.17 29.62 9.44
C GLY A 158 -4.60 28.33 10.13
N ALA A 159 -4.52 28.20 11.46
CA ALA A 159 -4.95 26.99 12.16
C ALA A 159 -6.44 27.05 12.51
N VAL A 160 -7.17 25.95 12.30
CA VAL A 160 -8.57 25.84 12.75
C VAL A 160 -8.57 25.68 14.27
N ARG A 161 -9.05 26.70 14.99
CA ARG A 161 -9.09 26.69 16.47
C ARG A 161 -10.42 26.21 17.00
N TYR A 162 -11.50 26.50 16.28
CA TYR A 162 -12.84 26.12 16.70
C TYR A 162 -13.67 25.65 15.49
N ALA A 163 -14.46 24.60 15.70
CA ALA A 163 -15.37 24.05 14.71
C ALA A 163 -16.75 23.79 15.30
N GLY A 164 -17.81 24.03 14.51
CA GLY A 164 -19.19 23.86 14.95
C GLY A 164 -19.65 24.89 15.99
N VAL A 165 -19.13 26.12 15.91
CA VAL A 165 -19.40 27.19 16.88
C VAL A 165 -20.77 27.83 16.66
N ASN A 166 -21.53 28.07 17.73
CA ASN A 166 -22.78 28.83 17.67
C ASN A 166 -22.52 30.32 17.37
N PRO A 167 -23.31 30.99 16.51
CA PRO A 167 -23.21 32.43 16.26
C PRO A 167 -23.03 33.32 17.49
N GLY A 168 -23.76 33.02 18.59
CA GLY A 168 -23.70 33.79 19.83
C GLY A 168 -22.36 33.69 20.57
N ALA A 169 -21.57 32.64 20.33
CA ALA A 169 -20.25 32.45 20.94
C ALA A 169 -19.10 32.96 20.06
N VAL A 170 -19.36 33.22 18.76
CA VAL A 170 -18.31 33.63 17.80
C VAL A 170 -17.60 34.90 18.24
N GLY A 171 -18.35 35.93 18.67
CA GLY A 171 -17.76 37.21 19.07
C GLY A 171 -16.78 37.08 20.24
N ASP A 172 -17.10 36.27 21.24
CA ASP A 172 -16.25 36.09 22.43
C ASP A 172 -14.98 35.28 22.08
N LEU A 173 -15.12 34.20 21.31
CA LEU A 173 -13.98 33.38 20.86
C LEU A 173 -13.04 34.16 19.93
N VAL A 174 -13.58 35.00 19.05
CA VAL A 174 -12.77 35.85 18.18
C VAL A 174 -12.04 36.93 18.99
N ARG A 175 -12.68 37.54 19.99
CA ARG A 175 -11.98 38.48 20.89
C ARG A 175 -10.88 37.80 21.69
N GLN A 176 -11.09 36.55 22.11
CA GLN A 176 -10.05 35.75 22.75
C GLN A 176 -8.85 35.55 21.81
N LEU A 177 -9.09 35.12 20.56
CA LEU A 177 -8.02 34.95 19.56
C LEU A 177 -7.34 36.27 19.19
N LEU A 178 -8.07 37.40 19.17
CA LEU A 178 -7.49 38.73 18.93
C LEU A 178 -6.58 39.19 20.07
N ALA A 179 -6.83 38.73 21.30
CA ALA A 179 -6.04 39.04 22.49
C ALA A 179 -4.79 38.16 22.64
N GLU A 180 -4.69 37.07 21.88
CA GLU A 180 -3.46 36.27 21.82
C GLU A 180 -2.33 37.12 21.23
N GLU A 181 -1.20 37.22 21.95
CA GLU A 181 -0.02 37.89 21.42
C GLU A 181 0.45 37.14 20.16
N PRO A 182 0.72 37.85 19.04
CA PRO A 182 1.25 37.21 17.84
C PRO A 182 2.60 36.58 18.19
N ASP A 183 2.65 35.26 18.21
CA ASP A 183 3.88 34.52 18.48
C ASP A 183 4.74 34.54 17.20
N PRO A 184 5.86 35.28 17.17
CA PRO A 184 6.69 35.39 15.97
C PRO A 184 7.36 34.06 15.62
N GLU A 185 7.48 33.11 16.57
CA GLU A 185 8.01 31.78 16.33
C GLU A 185 6.94 30.79 15.80
N LYS A 186 5.64 31.08 16.01
CA LYS A 186 4.51 30.31 15.45
C LYS A 186 3.89 30.94 14.20
N THR A 187 4.38 32.09 13.76
CA THR A 187 4.16 32.48 12.38
C THR A 187 4.78 31.36 11.54
N PRO A 188 4.05 30.71 10.61
CA PRO A 188 4.69 29.83 9.64
C PRO A 188 5.52 30.72 8.71
N ALA A 189 6.67 31.18 9.22
CA ALA A 189 7.64 32.00 8.54
C ALA A 189 8.43 31.18 7.51
N GLY A 190 8.30 29.85 7.55
CA GLY A 190 8.39 29.00 6.37
C GLY A 190 6.99 28.50 6.05
N ASP A 191 6.39 28.94 4.95
CA ASP A 191 5.89 28.01 3.90
C ASP A 191 4.91 28.58 2.89
N VAL A 192 4.37 29.81 2.94
CA VAL A 192 3.48 30.23 1.83
C VAL A 192 4.25 30.33 0.51
N ARG A 193 5.48 30.85 0.56
CA ARG A 193 6.36 30.90 -0.62
C ARG A 193 6.89 29.53 -1.01
N SER A 194 7.14 28.64 -0.03
CA SER A 194 7.62 27.28 -0.30
C SER A 194 6.49 26.40 -0.87
N LEU A 195 5.28 26.45 -0.31
CA LEU A 195 4.09 25.78 -0.85
C LEU A 195 3.74 26.28 -2.25
N ALA A 196 3.81 27.58 -2.50
CA ALA A 196 3.60 28.13 -3.85
C ALA A 196 4.72 27.69 -4.81
N GLN A 197 5.97 27.59 -4.35
CA GLN A 197 7.09 27.08 -5.14
C GLN A 197 6.94 25.58 -5.43
N SER A 198 6.56 24.77 -4.45
CA SER A 198 6.31 23.34 -4.62
C SER A 198 5.08 23.08 -5.49
N ALA A 199 4.04 23.92 -5.41
CA ALA A 199 2.89 23.84 -6.32
C ALA A 199 3.27 24.18 -7.76
N ALA A 200 4.10 25.22 -7.97
CA ALA A 200 4.62 25.58 -9.28
C ALA A 200 5.55 24.48 -9.83
N GLY A 201 6.47 23.95 -9.01
CA GLY A 201 7.34 22.83 -9.36
C GLY A 201 6.55 21.57 -9.68
N ALA A 202 5.48 21.27 -8.93
CA ALA A 202 4.60 20.16 -9.22
C ALA A 202 3.86 20.33 -10.55
N ALA A 203 3.42 21.55 -10.88
CA ALA A 203 2.76 21.83 -12.15
C ALA A 203 3.72 21.71 -13.34
N GLU A 204 4.95 22.18 -13.21
CA GLU A 204 6.00 22.02 -14.23
C GLU A 204 6.35 20.53 -14.43
N LEU A 205 6.49 19.79 -13.33
CA LEU A 205 6.73 18.35 -13.36
C LEU A 205 5.58 17.59 -14.03
N GLU A 206 4.34 17.92 -13.68
CA GLU A 206 3.14 17.36 -14.29
C GLU A 206 3.12 17.60 -15.80
N GLN A 207 3.47 18.83 -16.24
CA GLN A 207 3.58 19.15 -17.66
C GLN A 207 4.65 18.29 -18.34
N ARG A 208 5.84 18.16 -17.75
CA ARG A 208 6.93 17.31 -18.28
C ARG A 208 6.51 15.84 -18.44
N ILE A 209 5.79 15.31 -17.47
CA ILE A 209 5.26 13.94 -17.51
C ILE A 209 4.25 13.80 -18.65
N ASN A 210 3.31 14.74 -18.77
CA ASN A 210 2.31 14.73 -19.84
C ASN A 210 2.95 14.87 -21.23
N ASP A 211 3.95 15.73 -21.39
CA ASP A 211 4.68 15.92 -22.66
C ASP A 211 5.41 14.64 -23.06
N ALA A 212 6.07 13.96 -22.12
CA ALA A 212 6.72 12.68 -22.37
C ALA A 212 5.70 11.62 -22.83
N TRP A 213 4.54 11.54 -22.19
CA TRP A 213 3.50 10.59 -22.55
C TRP A 213 2.84 10.88 -23.89
N LEU A 214 2.60 12.16 -24.23
CA LEU A 214 2.11 12.56 -25.55
C LEU A 214 3.10 12.19 -26.66
N ALA A 215 4.40 12.17 -26.34
CA ALA A 215 5.44 11.70 -27.25
C ALA A 215 5.58 10.16 -27.30
N GLY A 216 4.78 9.42 -26.53
CA GLY A 216 4.88 7.96 -26.40
C GLY A 216 6.02 7.48 -25.47
N ASP A 217 6.73 8.40 -24.80
CA ASP A 217 7.80 8.09 -23.86
C ASP A 217 7.26 7.91 -22.44
N LEU A 218 6.60 6.77 -22.20
CA LEU A 218 6.01 6.47 -20.90
C LEU A 218 7.05 6.36 -19.78
N LYS A 219 8.23 5.82 -20.11
CA LYS A 219 9.35 5.66 -19.17
C LYS A 219 10.03 7.00 -18.86
N GLY A 220 10.09 7.92 -19.81
CA GLY A 220 10.53 9.29 -19.58
C GLY A 220 9.67 10.01 -18.53
N GLY A 221 8.35 9.81 -18.55
CA GLY A 221 7.46 10.34 -17.52
C GLY A 221 7.72 9.76 -16.13
N GLU A 222 7.92 8.44 -16.02
CA GLU A 222 8.31 7.78 -14.76
C GLU A 222 9.66 8.30 -14.25
N ALA A 223 10.67 8.41 -15.13
CA ALA A 223 12.00 8.90 -14.78
C ALA A 223 11.99 10.38 -14.36
N ALA A 224 11.14 11.22 -14.97
CA ALA A 224 10.99 12.62 -14.58
C ALA A 224 10.45 12.75 -13.17
N LEU A 225 9.46 11.93 -12.79
CA LEU A 225 8.90 11.91 -11.45
C LEU A 225 9.89 11.34 -10.43
N GLU A 226 10.63 10.28 -10.78
CA GLU A 226 11.68 9.72 -9.94
C GLU A 226 12.77 10.75 -9.62
N ALA A 227 13.26 11.49 -10.63
CA ALA A 227 14.25 12.55 -10.43
C ALA A 227 13.73 13.68 -9.52
N ALA A 228 12.44 14.00 -9.60
CA ALA A 228 11.85 15.04 -8.77
C ALA A 228 11.84 14.68 -7.28
N TRP A 229 11.85 13.40 -6.90
CA TRP A 229 11.95 13.02 -5.48
C TRP A 229 13.30 13.39 -4.86
N GLU A 230 14.37 13.41 -5.66
CA GLU A 230 15.70 13.85 -5.25
C GLU A 230 15.81 15.38 -5.22
N ASP A 231 15.16 16.07 -6.16
CA ASP A 231 15.25 17.52 -6.33
C ASP A 231 14.29 18.32 -5.40
N ASP A 232 13.01 17.93 -5.37
CA ASP A 232 11.94 18.58 -4.62
C ASP A 232 10.87 17.55 -4.22
N THR A 233 11.10 16.91 -3.07
CA THR A 233 10.20 15.90 -2.49
C THR A 233 8.77 16.41 -2.32
N ALA A 234 8.56 17.70 -2.03
CA ALA A 234 7.22 18.27 -1.83
C ALA A 234 6.47 18.41 -3.16
N ALA A 235 7.14 18.88 -4.21
CA ALA A 235 6.59 18.92 -5.56
C ALA A 235 6.30 17.50 -6.09
N ALA A 236 7.24 16.56 -5.91
CA ALA A 236 7.07 15.16 -6.31
C ALA A 236 5.89 14.48 -5.59
N THR A 237 5.76 14.70 -4.27
CA THR A 237 4.61 14.22 -3.48
C THR A 237 3.30 14.77 -4.01
N THR A 238 3.25 16.08 -4.31
CA THR A 238 2.04 16.74 -4.84
C THR A 238 1.68 16.19 -6.21
N ALA A 239 2.65 16.03 -7.11
CA ALA A 239 2.44 15.45 -8.44
C ALA A 239 1.98 13.99 -8.35
N ALA A 240 2.60 13.17 -7.50
CA ALA A 240 2.22 11.77 -7.33
C ALA A 240 0.78 11.62 -6.78
N ARG A 241 0.38 12.50 -5.84
CA ARG A 241 -1.01 12.57 -5.35
C ARG A 241 -2.00 12.97 -6.43
N LYS A 242 -1.66 13.92 -7.29
CA LYS A 242 -2.50 14.30 -8.44
C LYS A 242 -2.64 13.14 -9.42
N LEU A 243 -1.54 12.46 -9.75
CA LEU A 243 -1.54 11.30 -10.63
C LEU A 243 -2.37 10.14 -10.06
N LEU A 244 -2.27 9.87 -8.75
CA LEU A 244 -3.10 8.87 -8.06
C LEU A 244 -4.61 9.18 -8.21
N ASN A 245 -4.98 10.45 -8.28
CA ASN A 245 -6.36 10.91 -8.52
C ASN A 245 -6.63 11.23 -10.01
N GLY A 246 -5.72 10.83 -10.90
CA GLY A 246 -5.78 11.11 -12.33
C GLY A 246 -6.93 10.43 -13.04
N ARG A 247 -7.15 10.82 -14.30
CA ARG A 247 -8.27 10.35 -15.12
C ARG A 247 -8.03 8.98 -15.76
N THR A 248 -6.79 8.54 -15.85
CA THR A 248 -6.41 7.28 -16.50
C THR A 248 -5.81 6.30 -15.51
N THR A 249 -6.02 5.00 -15.71
CA THR A 249 -5.39 3.95 -14.89
C THR A 249 -3.87 4.08 -14.89
N MET A 250 -3.28 4.48 -16.01
CA MET A 250 -1.85 4.73 -16.12
C MET A 250 -1.35 5.79 -15.13
N GLN A 251 -2.05 6.93 -15.04
CA GLN A 251 -1.73 7.98 -14.06
C GLN A 251 -1.85 7.44 -12.65
N GLN A 252 -2.97 6.76 -12.36
CA GLN A 252 -3.27 6.26 -11.03
C GLN A 252 -2.20 5.29 -10.53
N VAL A 253 -1.78 4.34 -11.37
CA VAL A 253 -0.74 3.36 -11.01
C VAL A 253 0.63 3.99 -10.86
N LEU A 254 1.01 4.96 -11.70
CA LEU A 254 2.28 5.67 -11.51
C LEU A 254 2.28 6.47 -10.21
N GLY A 255 1.21 7.22 -9.92
CA GLY A 255 1.07 7.97 -8.67
C GLY A 255 1.13 7.06 -7.44
N LEU A 256 0.44 5.92 -7.50
CA LEU A 256 0.46 4.88 -6.46
C LEU A 256 1.87 4.36 -6.20
N GLU A 257 2.58 3.96 -7.26
CA GLU A 257 3.94 3.41 -7.16
C GLU A 257 4.91 4.42 -6.55
N GLN A 258 4.82 5.67 -7.00
CA GLN A 258 5.72 6.74 -6.57
C GLN A 258 5.48 7.11 -5.11
N LEU A 259 4.22 7.15 -4.66
CA LEU A 259 3.91 7.30 -3.24
C LEU A 259 4.43 6.11 -2.42
N ALA A 260 4.17 4.87 -2.85
CA ALA A 260 4.65 3.69 -2.13
C ALA A 260 6.19 3.66 -2.01
N ARG A 261 6.90 4.11 -3.04
CA ARG A 261 8.37 4.09 -3.11
C ARG A 261 9.06 5.23 -2.37
N HIS A 262 8.41 6.37 -2.17
CA HIS A 262 9.11 7.56 -1.68
C HIS A 262 8.43 8.33 -0.56
N ALA A 263 7.09 8.25 -0.45
CA ALA A 263 6.38 9.01 0.56
C ALA A 263 6.71 8.55 1.99
N ASP A 264 6.79 9.53 2.90
CA ASP A 264 6.94 9.27 4.32
C ASP A 264 5.66 8.65 4.92
N PRO A 265 5.74 8.05 6.13
CA PRO A 265 4.59 7.39 6.75
C PRO A 265 3.35 8.28 6.93
N ASN A 266 3.53 9.56 7.27
CA ASN A 266 2.40 10.47 7.50
C ASN A 266 1.71 10.81 6.19
N THR A 267 2.49 11.06 5.13
CA THR A 267 1.97 11.28 3.79
C THR A 267 1.19 10.06 3.29
N LEU A 268 1.71 8.85 3.49
CA LEU A 268 1.02 7.60 3.14
C LEU A 268 -0.30 7.45 3.90
N LEU A 269 -0.31 7.68 5.21
CA LEU A 269 -1.52 7.59 6.03
C LEU A 269 -2.59 8.62 5.62
N ASP A 270 -2.19 9.85 5.32
CA ASP A 270 -3.11 10.87 4.82
C ASP A 270 -3.75 10.46 3.48
N VAL A 271 -2.95 9.89 2.56
CA VAL A 271 -3.47 9.37 1.29
C VAL A 271 -4.45 8.22 1.54
N ILE A 272 -4.06 7.21 2.32
CA ILE A 272 -4.88 6.03 2.60
C ILE A 272 -6.24 6.42 3.21
N ARG A 273 -6.27 7.38 4.14
CA ARG A 273 -7.51 7.85 4.78
C ARG A 273 -8.52 8.47 3.81
N LYS A 274 -8.05 9.01 2.68
CA LYS A 274 -8.88 9.65 1.66
C LYS A 274 -9.36 8.67 0.59
N MET A 275 -8.82 7.44 0.56
CA MET A 275 -9.16 6.44 -0.44
C MET A 275 -10.45 5.69 -0.09
N ASN A 276 -11.15 5.23 -1.13
CA ASN A 276 -12.35 4.44 -0.98
C ASN A 276 -12.00 2.97 -0.71
N ALA A 277 -12.17 2.52 0.52
CA ALA A 277 -11.86 1.16 0.96
C ALA A 277 -12.57 0.04 0.18
N ARG A 278 -13.69 0.33 -0.51
CA ARG A 278 -14.42 -0.67 -1.29
C ARG A 278 -13.85 -0.85 -2.70
N THR A 279 -13.51 0.24 -3.36
CA THR A 279 -13.09 0.23 -4.76
C THR A 279 -11.57 0.23 -4.94
N GLN A 280 -10.83 0.75 -3.95
CA GLN A 280 -9.38 0.94 -3.99
C GLN A 280 -8.64 0.07 -2.95
N ARG A 281 -9.19 -1.10 -2.64
CA ARG A 281 -8.64 -2.01 -1.62
C ARG A 281 -7.22 -2.50 -1.93
N LEU A 282 -6.88 -2.75 -3.19
CA LEU A 282 -5.58 -3.25 -3.61
C LEU A 282 -4.52 -2.14 -3.52
N GLU A 283 -4.90 -0.93 -3.91
CA GLU A 283 -4.09 0.27 -3.83
C GLU A 283 -3.83 0.64 -2.36
N ILE A 284 -4.86 0.55 -1.49
CA ILE A 284 -4.68 0.68 -0.03
C ILE A 284 -3.72 -0.38 0.49
N ALA A 285 -3.87 -1.65 0.07
CA ALA A 285 -2.95 -2.72 0.50
C ALA A 285 -1.49 -2.44 0.08
N ILE A 286 -1.26 -1.87 -1.11
CA ILE A 286 0.08 -1.46 -1.57
C ILE A 286 0.66 -0.36 -0.67
N LEU A 287 -0.11 0.70 -0.38
CA LEU A 287 0.36 1.80 0.47
C LEU A 287 0.55 1.36 1.94
N VAL A 288 -0.32 0.49 2.46
CA VAL A 288 -0.17 -0.10 3.80
C VAL A 288 1.09 -0.94 3.87
N ARG A 289 1.38 -1.74 2.82
CA ARG A 289 2.62 -2.52 2.74
C ARG A 289 3.86 -1.61 2.76
N ALA A 290 3.79 -0.46 2.07
CA ALA A 290 4.88 0.51 2.02
C ALA A 290 5.20 1.14 3.39
N LEU A 291 4.23 1.24 4.32
CA LEU A 291 4.52 1.73 5.69
C LEU A 291 5.61 0.90 6.39
N GLY A 292 5.66 -0.41 6.15
CA GLY A 292 6.70 -1.27 6.70
C GLY A 292 8.10 -1.02 6.13
N GLN A 293 8.23 -0.27 5.03
CA GLN A 293 9.51 0.10 4.44
C GLN A 293 9.96 1.52 4.86
N ARG A 294 9.15 2.21 5.67
CA ARG A 294 9.36 3.62 6.06
C ARG A 294 9.56 3.85 7.55
N GLU A 295 9.66 2.78 8.33
CA GLU A 295 9.96 2.83 9.77
C GLU A 295 9.16 3.90 10.54
N PRO A 296 7.81 3.83 10.57
CA PRO A 296 7.01 4.78 11.34
C PRO A 296 7.41 4.79 12.82
N ASP A 297 7.29 5.95 13.49
CA ASP A 297 7.70 6.12 14.89
C ASP A 297 7.04 5.11 15.86
N ASP A 298 5.76 4.78 15.62
CA ASP A 298 5.02 3.74 16.35
C ASP A 298 4.34 2.79 15.34
N PRO A 299 5.06 1.76 14.86
CA PRO A 299 4.51 0.83 13.89
C PRO A 299 3.28 0.09 14.39
N GLU A 300 3.20 -0.21 15.69
CA GLU A 300 2.08 -0.95 16.26
C GLU A 300 0.80 -0.11 16.26
N ALA A 301 0.88 1.15 16.70
CA ALA A 301 -0.26 2.07 16.66
C ALA A 301 -0.69 2.38 15.22
N VAL A 302 0.26 2.55 14.31
CA VAL A 302 0.00 2.85 12.89
C VAL A 302 -0.66 1.68 12.17
N LEU A 303 -0.20 0.43 12.41
CA LEU A 303 -0.64 -0.74 11.66
C LEU A 303 -1.84 -1.48 12.28
N ALA A 304 -2.11 -1.32 13.58
CA ALA A 304 -3.23 -1.97 14.27
C ALA A 304 -4.61 -1.74 13.60
N PRO A 305 -4.97 -0.52 13.14
CA PRO A 305 -6.25 -0.32 12.46
C PRO A 305 -6.40 -1.14 11.17
N PHE A 306 -5.31 -1.34 10.43
CA PHE A 306 -5.32 -2.09 9.17
C PHE A 306 -5.43 -3.61 9.37
N LEU A 307 -4.92 -4.13 10.49
CA LEU A 307 -5.13 -5.52 10.90
C LEU A 307 -6.62 -5.85 11.17
N GLN A 308 -7.40 -4.83 11.53
CA GLN A 308 -8.85 -4.92 11.77
C GLN A 308 -9.68 -4.64 10.51
N SER A 309 -9.04 -4.42 9.35
CA SER A 309 -9.74 -4.23 8.08
C SER A 309 -10.61 -5.45 7.75
N ARG A 310 -11.74 -5.24 7.08
CA ARG A 310 -12.54 -6.36 6.54
C ARG A 310 -11.95 -6.95 5.27
N ASP A 311 -11.04 -6.22 4.62
CA ASP A 311 -10.40 -6.66 3.39
C ASP A 311 -9.14 -7.47 3.69
N VAL A 312 -9.10 -8.71 3.22
CA VAL A 312 -8.00 -9.64 3.50
C VAL A 312 -6.65 -9.13 2.98
N TYR A 313 -6.62 -8.45 1.82
CA TYR A 313 -5.38 -7.94 1.24
C TYR A 313 -4.80 -6.81 2.08
N VAL A 314 -5.67 -5.94 2.62
CA VAL A 314 -5.24 -4.87 3.53
C VAL A 314 -4.71 -5.44 4.84
N ARG A 315 -5.37 -6.45 5.43
CA ARG A 315 -4.88 -7.12 6.65
C ARG A 315 -3.54 -7.80 6.39
N GLN A 316 -3.42 -8.50 5.26
CA GLN A 316 -2.20 -9.18 4.87
C GLN A 316 -1.04 -8.18 4.65
N ALA A 317 -1.31 -7.06 3.98
CA ALA A 317 -0.33 -5.99 3.82
C ALA A 317 0.12 -5.43 5.17
N ALA A 318 -0.80 -5.24 6.12
CA ALA A 318 -0.48 -4.77 7.47
C ALA A 318 0.37 -5.76 8.26
N LEU A 319 0.08 -7.07 8.17
CA LEU A 319 0.90 -8.12 8.76
C LEU A 319 2.32 -8.12 8.17
N ASN A 320 2.46 -8.07 6.85
CA ASN A 320 3.76 -8.02 6.21
C ASN A 320 4.52 -6.73 6.56
N ALA A 321 3.84 -5.60 6.64
CA ALA A 321 4.44 -4.35 7.11
C ALA A 321 4.93 -4.49 8.56
N LEU A 322 4.15 -5.09 9.45
CA LEU A 322 4.58 -5.39 10.82
C LEU A 322 5.79 -6.34 10.85
N GLY A 323 5.91 -7.27 9.91
CA GLY A 323 7.09 -8.14 9.82
C GLY A 323 8.40 -7.41 9.51
N ASP A 324 8.34 -6.25 8.84
CA ASP A 324 9.52 -5.44 8.54
C ASP A 324 9.95 -4.56 9.74
N VAL A 325 8.99 -3.88 10.38
CA VAL A 325 9.28 -2.81 11.38
C VAL A 325 8.87 -3.16 12.79
N GLY A 326 8.12 -4.24 12.97
CA GLY A 326 7.61 -4.67 14.26
C GLY A 326 8.68 -5.30 15.15
N THR A 327 8.30 -5.53 16.40
CA THR A 327 9.11 -6.22 17.40
C THR A 327 8.43 -7.53 17.81
N PRO A 328 9.07 -8.41 18.60
CA PRO A 328 8.37 -9.57 19.15
C PRO A 328 7.07 -9.23 19.90
N ALA A 329 6.97 -8.02 20.48
CA ALA A 329 5.76 -7.58 21.16
C ALA A 329 4.57 -7.39 20.21
N SER A 330 4.83 -7.07 18.93
CA SER A 330 3.81 -6.83 17.91
C SER A 330 2.97 -8.08 17.62
N LEU A 331 3.47 -9.27 17.98
CA LEU A 331 2.74 -10.54 17.94
C LEU A 331 1.39 -10.46 18.69
N ARG A 332 1.30 -9.64 19.76
CA ARG A 332 0.06 -9.43 20.53
C ARG A 332 -1.11 -8.93 19.69
N LEU A 333 -0.84 -8.28 18.55
CA LEU A 333 -1.86 -7.69 17.70
C LEU A 333 -2.63 -8.73 16.89
N PHE A 334 -2.09 -9.93 16.69
CA PHE A 334 -2.69 -10.95 15.81
C PHE A 334 -2.61 -12.39 16.32
N VAL A 335 -1.84 -12.69 17.37
CA VAL A 335 -1.68 -14.07 17.88
C VAL A 335 -3.01 -14.73 18.28
N GLY A 336 -4.00 -13.95 18.74
CA GLY A 336 -5.32 -14.44 19.10
C GLY A 336 -6.14 -14.95 17.90
N GLU A 337 -5.78 -14.58 16.67
CA GLU A 337 -6.45 -15.00 15.44
C GLU A 337 -5.80 -16.25 14.82
N MET A 338 -4.58 -16.58 15.24
CA MET A 338 -3.81 -17.70 14.70
C MET A 338 -4.44 -19.04 15.11
N ARG A 339 -4.71 -19.89 14.12
CA ARG A 339 -5.24 -21.25 14.32
C ARG A 339 -4.09 -22.27 14.26
N ASN A 340 -4.03 -23.04 13.17
CA ASN A 340 -2.98 -24.00 12.89
C ASN A 340 -2.08 -23.45 11.78
N ALA A 341 -0.79 -23.67 11.91
CA ALA A 341 0.16 -23.38 10.85
C ALA A 341 -0.15 -24.24 9.62
N PRO A 342 0.17 -23.80 8.40
CA PRO A 342 0.00 -24.64 7.22
C PRO A 342 0.66 -26.01 7.39
N VAL A 343 1.86 -26.04 7.97
CA VAL A 343 2.61 -27.27 8.29
C VAL A 343 1.93 -28.21 9.29
N ALA A 344 0.84 -27.81 9.94
CA ALA A 344 0.05 -28.66 10.83
C ALA A 344 -1.29 -29.10 10.20
N CYS A 345 -1.65 -28.59 9.01
CA CYS A 345 -2.87 -28.97 8.31
C CYS A 345 -2.62 -30.16 7.36
N ASP A 346 -3.60 -31.04 7.24
CA ASP A 346 -3.60 -32.16 6.28
C ASP A 346 -4.02 -31.72 4.87
N SER A 347 -4.82 -30.66 4.79
CA SER A 347 -5.26 -30.02 3.55
C SER A 347 -5.19 -28.51 3.71
N TRP A 348 -4.81 -27.84 2.64
CA TRP A 348 -4.71 -26.38 2.56
C TRP A 348 -5.32 -25.94 1.24
N SER A 349 -6.42 -25.20 1.32
CA SER A 349 -7.23 -24.79 0.16
C SER A 349 -6.63 -23.56 -0.54
N ALA A 350 -5.70 -22.87 0.14
CA ALA A 350 -5.16 -21.57 -0.30
C ALA A 350 -6.24 -20.49 -0.48
N ASP A 351 -7.37 -20.62 0.23
CA ASP A 351 -8.37 -19.57 0.33
C ASP A 351 -7.85 -18.36 1.15
N ASP A 352 -8.66 -17.31 1.21
CA ASP A 352 -8.33 -16.06 1.93
C ASP A 352 -7.92 -16.30 3.39
N ASP A 353 -8.58 -17.21 4.10
CA ASP A 353 -8.30 -17.52 5.50
C ASP A 353 -6.95 -18.23 5.62
N ASP A 354 -6.71 -19.22 4.76
CA ASP A 354 -5.44 -19.95 4.68
C ASP A 354 -4.28 -18.98 4.36
N ARG A 355 -4.38 -18.15 3.32
CA ARG A 355 -3.34 -17.16 2.95
C ARG A 355 -2.99 -16.22 4.11
N LEU A 356 -4.02 -15.76 4.80
CA LEU A 356 -3.86 -14.92 5.97
C LEU A 356 -3.16 -15.67 7.12
N MET A 357 -3.54 -16.92 7.39
CA MET A 357 -2.86 -17.77 8.37
C MET A 357 -1.38 -17.97 7.99
N SER A 358 -1.07 -18.30 6.73
CA SER A 358 0.32 -18.45 6.28
C SER A 358 1.12 -17.17 6.53
N THR A 359 0.55 -16.01 6.22
CA THR A 359 1.19 -14.71 6.48
C THR A 359 1.40 -14.48 7.98
N MET A 360 0.39 -14.74 8.83
CA MET A 360 0.53 -14.57 10.29
C MET A 360 1.64 -15.46 10.85
N PHE A 361 1.70 -16.73 10.47
CA PHE A 361 2.73 -17.65 10.93
C PHE A 361 4.13 -17.27 10.41
N GLY A 362 4.24 -16.82 9.15
CA GLY A 362 5.51 -16.34 8.61
C GLY A 362 6.00 -15.05 9.29
N VAL A 363 5.10 -14.10 9.54
CA VAL A 363 5.40 -12.86 10.28
C VAL A 363 5.76 -13.18 11.74
N ALA A 364 5.02 -14.05 12.41
CA ALA A 364 5.33 -14.47 13.77
C ALA A 364 6.72 -15.11 13.87
N TYR A 365 7.06 -15.99 12.93
CA TYR A 365 8.40 -16.56 12.83
C TYR A 365 9.46 -15.49 12.59
N LYS A 366 9.21 -14.55 11.67
CA LYS A 366 10.13 -13.43 11.39
C LYS A 366 10.39 -12.57 12.64
N LEU A 367 9.37 -12.25 13.41
CA LEU A 367 9.47 -11.40 14.59
C LEU A 367 10.16 -12.10 15.76
N THR A 368 9.97 -13.41 15.91
CA THR A 368 10.34 -14.13 17.14
C THR A 368 11.50 -15.11 16.97
N GLY A 369 11.76 -15.57 15.75
CA GLY A 369 12.60 -16.73 15.46
C GLY A 369 12.03 -18.07 15.97
N PHE A 370 10.85 -18.06 16.60
CA PHE A 370 10.22 -19.23 17.18
C PHE A 370 9.31 -19.90 16.16
N ARG A 371 9.40 -21.24 16.04
CA ARG A 371 8.60 -22.03 15.11
C ARG A 371 7.45 -22.74 15.82
N GLY A 372 6.38 -22.00 16.08
CA GLY A 372 5.12 -22.57 16.57
C GLY A 372 4.26 -23.14 15.45
N THR A 373 3.48 -24.17 15.77
CA THR A 373 2.49 -24.81 14.90
C THR A 373 1.06 -24.39 15.21
N THR A 374 0.83 -23.72 16.35
CA THR A 374 -0.49 -23.21 16.75
C THR A 374 -0.38 -21.80 17.31
N GLY A 375 -1.48 -21.02 17.26
CA GLY A 375 -1.54 -19.71 17.92
C GLY A 375 -1.29 -19.78 19.43
N ARG A 376 -1.69 -20.89 20.08
CA ARG A 376 -1.44 -21.13 21.50
C ARG A 376 0.06 -21.20 21.83
N GLU A 377 0.84 -21.88 21.01
CA GLU A 377 2.30 -21.97 21.22
C GLU A 377 2.97 -20.60 21.10
N TYR A 378 2.54 -19.77 20.16
CA TYR A 378 3.01 -18.38 20.05
C TYR A 378 2.55 -17.50 21.22
N GLN A 379 1.34 -17.73 21.74
CA GLN A 379 0.86 -17.04 22.93
C GLN A 379 1.68 -17.43 24.18
N ASP A 380 2.00 -18.71 24.33
CA ASP A 380 2.85 -19.21 25.42
C ASP A 380 4.28 -18.65 25.29
N TRP A 381 4.81 -18.60 24.06
CA TRP A 381 6.09 -17.94 23.77
C TRP A 381 6.07 -16.46 24.11
N LEU A 382 5.01 -15.72 23.75
CA LEU A 382 4.88 -14.29 24.04
C LEU A 382 4.79 -14.04 25.55
N ASN A 383 4.06 -14.89 26.28
CA ASN A 383 4.01 -14.84 27.74
C ASN A 383 5.39 -15.08 28.37
N LEU A 384 6.16 -16.02 27.83
CA LEU A 384 7.54 -16.26 28.24
C LEU A 384 8.44 -15.06 27.89
N TYR A 385 8.30 -14.48 26.70
CA TYR A 385 9.08 -13.31 26.28
C TYR A 385 8.86 -12.12 27.21
N ASN A 386 7.61 -11.87 27.62
CA ASN A 386 7.27 -10.78 28.53
C ASN A 386 7.82 -10.96 29.95
N THR A 387 8.10 -12.20 30.37
CA THR A 387 8.59 -12.51 31.72
C THR A 387 10.09 -12.77 31.75
N SER A 388 10.65 -13.35 30.68
CA SER A 388 12.05 -13.76 30.55
C SER A 388 12.46 -13.83 29.07
N PRO A 389 12.82 -12.69 28.44
CA PRO A 389 13.18 -12.62 27.02
C PRO A 389 14.29 -13.59 26.59
N GLU A 390 15.33 -13.77 27.42
CA GLU A 390 16.45 -14.68 27.13
C GLU A 390 16.00 -16.14 27.00
N GLN A 391 15.09 -16.59 27.87
CA GLN A 391 14.53 -17.94 27.82
C GLN A 391 13.61 -18.14 26.60
N ALA A 392 12.87 -17.10 26.21
CA ALA A 392 12.06 -17.13 25.00
C ALA A 392 12.93 -17.24 23.74
N GLN A 393 14.05 -16.51 23.68
CA GLN A 393 15.01 -16.60 22.57
C GLN A 393 15.74 -17.96 22.53
N ASP A 394 16.10 -18.50 23.69
CA ASP A 394 16.63 -19.87 23.79
C ASP A 394 15.60 -20.93 23.36
N ALA A 395 14.32 -20.75 23.71
CA ALA A 395 13.23 -21.58 23.21
C ALA A 395 13.04 -21.45 21.67
N ALA A 396 13.19 -20.24 21.12
CA ALA A 396 13.17 -20.01 19.68
C ALA A 396 14.30 -20.78 18.98
N GLY A 397 15.54 -20.69 19.47
CA GLY A 397 16.68 -21.45 18.95
C GLY A 397 16.43 -22.96 18.96
N ARG A 398 15.94 -23.49 20.10
CA ARG A 398 15.63 -24.92 20.24
C ARG A 398 14.47 -25.42 19.37
N SER A 399 13.58 -24.54 18.92
CA SER A 399 12.49 -24.93 18.02
C SER A 399 13.00 -25.29 16.62
N ILE A 400 14.17 -24.77 16.23
CA ILE A 400 14.81 -25.02 14.93
C ILE A 400 15.88 -26.10 15.07
N THR A 401 16.74 -26.00 16.07
CA THR A 401 17.85 -26.93 16.30
C THR A 401 17.65 -27.77 17.55
N GLY A 402 18.02 -29.05 17.47
CA GLY A 402 18.10 -29.93 18.63
C GLY A 402 19.15 -29.44 19.62
N ALA A 403 19.16 -30.05 20.81
CA ALA A 403 20.08 -29.69 21.88
C ALA A 403 21.58 -29.84 21.50
N ASP A 404 21.88 -30.58 20.44
CA ASP A 404 23.22 -30.80 19.87
C ASP A 404 23.57 -29.83 18.74
N GLY A 405 22.70 -28.86 18.43
CA GLY A 405 22.88 -27.89 17.35
C GLY A 405 22.57 -28.44 15.95
N ARG A 406 22.09 -29.68 15.84
CA ARG A 406 21.65 -30.27 14.56
C ARG A 406 20.18 -29.96 14.29
N PRO A 407 19.72 -30.01 13.02
CA PRO A 407 18.28 -29.93 12.70
C PRO A 407 17.46 -30.91 13.54
N ASN A 408 16.34 -30.45 14.09
CA ASN A 408 15.43 -31.35 14.82
C ASN A 408 14.93 -32.46 13.89
N LEU A 409 15.11 -33.72 14.31
CA LEU A 409 14.57 -34.88 13.61
C LEU A 409 13.17 -35.17 14.13
N LEU A 410 12.16 -34.71 13.42
CA LEU A 410 10.77 -35.02 13.71
C LEU A 410 10.37 -36.31 12.98
N ARG A 411 9.66 -37.20 13.67
CA ARG A 411 9.03 -38.36 13.02
C ARG A 411 7.57 -38.01 12.71
N PHE A 412 7.24 -38.01 11.42
CA PHE A 412 5.86 -37.82 10.96
C PHE A 412 5.41 -39.07 10.21
N GLY A 413 4.60 -39.91 10.86
CA GLY A 413 4.26 -41.24 10.34
C GLY A 413 5.51 -42.11 10.15
N SER A 414 5.71 -42.62 8.93
CA SER A 414 6.90 -43.39 8.54
C SER A 414 8.08 -42.54 8.06
N SER A 415 7.91 -41.22 7.93
CA SER A 415 8.91 -40.33 7.37
C SER A 415 9.74 -39.66 8.48
N GLN A 416 11.03 -39.47 8.19
CA GLN A 416 11.92 -38.63 8.98
C GLN A 416 11.95 -37.23 8.36
N MET A 417 11.75 -36.22 9.19
CA MET A 417 11.70 -34.81 8.80
C MET A 417 12.78 -34.04 9.56
N LEU A 418 13.54 -33.22 8.83
CA LEU A 418 14.58 -32.33 9.33
C LEU A 418 14.06 -30.89 9.28
N THR A 419 14.08 -30.21 10.40
CA THR A 419 13.61 -28.81 10.50
C THR A 419 14.77 -27.84 10.27
N TYR A 420 14.60 -26.92 9.32
CA TYR A 420 15.55 -25.85 8.99
C TYR A 420 14.90 -24.46 9.09
N PRO A 421 15.67 -23.37 9.14
CA PRO A 421 15.12 -22.03 9.00
C PRO A 421 14.30 -21.90 7.70
N GLY A 422 12.99 -21.68 7.82
CA GLY A 422 12.09 -21.45 6.68
C GLY A 422 11.49 -22.71 6.01
N PHE A 423 11.97 -23.92 6.30
CA PHE A 423 11.39 -25.15 5.73
C PHE A 423 11.51 -26.38 6.64
N ASP A 424 10.62 -27.35 6.43
CA ASP A 424 10.70 -28.72 6.94
C ASP A 424 11.06 -29.65 5.79
N LEU A 425 12.20 -30.35 5.86
CA LEU A 425 12.67 -31.25 4.81
C LEU A 425 12.39 -32.70 5.20
N ALA A 426 11.58 -33.40 4.42
CA ALA A 426 11.29 -34.82 4.58
C ALA A 426 11.85 -35.63 3.40
N TYR A 427 12.49 -36.75 3.70
CA TYR A 427 12.98 -37.68 2.67
C TYR A 427 12.01 -38.87 2.55
N GLN A 428 11.59 -39.18 1.32
CA GLN A 428 10.64 -40.25 1.01
C GLN A 428 11.23 -41.21 -0.04
N PHE A 429 12.04 -42.14 0.41
CA PHE A 429 12.66 -43.18 -0.43
C PHE A 429 11.99 -44.54 -0.20
N GLN A 430 11.77 -45.31 -1.27
CA GLN A 430 11.26 -46.68 -1.15
C GLN A 430 12.22 -47.59 -0.38
N ARG A 431 13.52 -47.26 -0.41
CA ARG A 431 14.55 -47.87 0.43
C ARG A 431 15.28 -46.75 1.18
N PRO A 432 15.25 -46.75 2.52
CA PRO A 432 15.99 -45.75 3.27
C PRO A 432 17.48 -45.94 3.02
N ASP A 433 18.10 -44.98 2.33
CA ASP A 433 19.54 -44.89 2.16
C ASP A 433 20.02 -43.60 2.86
N PRO A 434 20.58 -43.72 4.08
CA PRO A 434 21.09 -42.58 4.83
C PRO A 434 22.17 -41.78 4.10
N SER A 435 22.85 -42.38 3.10
CA SER A 435 23.87 -41.69 2.31
C SER A 435 23.30 -40.69 1.30
N LEU A 436 21.98 -40.73 1.06
CA LEU A 436 21.25 -39.77 0.21
C LEU A 436 20.86 -38.49 0.96
N ILE A 437 21.03 -38.45 2.28
CA ILE A 437 20.88 -37.24 3.09
C ILE A 437 22.19 -36.45 2.96
N ASP A 438 22.31 -35.68 1.87
CA ASP A 438 23.44 -34.78 1.66
C ASP A 438 23.22 -33.49 2.47
N ASP A 439 24.04 -33.29 3.51
CA ASP A 439 24.00 -32.12 4.39
C ASP A 439 24.16 -30.77 3.64
N ARG A 440 24.57 -30.79 2.37
CA ARG A 440 24.68 -29.59 1.51
C ARG A 440 23.36 -29.18 0.82
N VAL A 441 22.41 -30.10 0.70
CA VAL A 441 21.11 -29.83 0.04
C VAL A 441 20.31 -28.73 0.75
N PRO A 442 20.17 -28.73 2.09
CA PRO A 442 19.39 -27.72 2.77
C PRO A 442 19.92 -26.28 2.59
N PRO A 443 21.22 -25.98 2.80
CA PRO A 443 21.74 -24.63 2.53
C PRO A 443 21.47 -24.14 1.11
N MET A 444 21.65 -25.01 0.10
CA MET A 444 21.36 -24.66 -1.29
C MET A 444 19.88 -24.30 -1.52
N PHE A 445 18.96 -24.96 -0.80
CA PHE A 445 17.54 -24.65 -0.86
C PHE A 445 17.20 -23.32 -0.20
N VAL A 446 17.82 -22.99 0.94
CA VAL A 446 17.68 -21.66 1.56
C VAL A 446 18.10 -20.58 0.56
N GLU A 447 19.30 -20.72 -0.01
CA GLU A 447 19.90 -19.73 -0.91
C GLU A 447 19.02 -19.47 -2.14
N GLU A 448 18.51 -20.55 -2.77
CA GLU A 448 17.64 -20.43 -3.93
C GLU A 448 16.27 -19.85 -3.57
N ALA A 449 15.65 -20.30 -2.47
CA ALA A 449 14.38 -19.76 -1.99
C ALA A 449 14.47 -18.25 -1.69
N GLU A 450 15.56 -17.82 -1.03
CA GLU A 450 15.83 -16.40 -0.80
C GLU A 450 16.06 -15.63 -2.09
N ALA A 451 16.75 -16.22 -3.07
CA ALA A 451 16.96 -15.59 -4.37
C ALA A 451 15.64 -15.39 -5.13
N VAL A 452 14.74 -16.36 -5.08
CA VAL A 452 13.38 -16.25 -5.63
C VAL A 452 12.58 -15.17 -4.87
N ALA A 453 12.60 -15.17 -3.54
CA ALA A 453 11.90 -14.17 -2.73
C ALA A 453 12.36 -12.74 -3.06
N ARG A 454 13.68 -12.51 -3.17
CA ARG A 454 14.24 -11.21 -3.58
C ARG A 454 13.80 -10.79 -4.99
N ARG A 455 13.70 -11.74 -5.93
CA ARG A 455 13.25 -11.46 -7.31
C ARG A 455 11.75 -11.17 -7.38
N ALA A 456 10.96 -11.79 -6.51
CA ALA A 456 9.51 -11.62 -6.40
C ALA A 456 9.10 -10.34 -5.67
N GLU A 457 9.94 -9.86 -4.74
CA GLU A 457 9.68 -8.70 -3.89
C GLU A 457 9.21 -7.43 -4.64
N PRO A 458 9.76 -7.04 -5.80
CA PRO A 458 9.27 -5.88 -6.53
C PRO A 458 7.79 -5.98 -6.94
N VAL A 459 7.25 -7.19 -7.15
CA VAL A 459 5.85 -7.41 -7.56
C VAL A 459 4.98 -7.69 -6.34
N LEU A 460 5.34 -8.68 -5.52
CA LEU A 460 4.52 -9.12 -4.39
C LEU A 460 4.70 -8.22 -3.14
N GLY A 461 5.72 -7.38 -3.12
CA GLY A 461 6.31 -6.89 -1.88
C GLY A 461 7.07 -8.02 -1.19
N ARG A 462 7.78 -7.71 -0.10
CA ARG A 462 8.39 -8.78 0.70
C ARG A 462 7.29 -9.55 1.43
N VAL A 463 7.25 -10.85 1.17
CA VAL A 463 6.27 -11.81 1.67
C VAL A 463 6.91 -12.65 2.77
N TYR A 464 6.27 -12.69 3.94
CA TYR A 464 6.64 -13.60 5.00
C TYR A 464 5.74 -14.83 4.98
N ALA A 465 6.09 -15.81 4.15
CA ALA A 465 5.39 -17.08 4.12
C ALA A 465 5.72 -17.90 5.38
N ALA A 466 4.74 -18.65 5.86
CA ALA A 466 4.99 -19.67 6.87
C ALA A 466 6.00 -20.70 6.34
N PRO A 467 6.71 -21.41 7.25
CA PRO A 467 7.58 -22.50 6.83
C PRO A 467 6.82 -23.52 5.97
N ILE A 468 7.50 -24.08 4.96
CA ILE A 468 6.90 -25.05 4.03
C ILE A 468 7.54 -26.42 4.18
N ARG A 469 6.81 -27.47 3.78
CA ARG A 469 7.36 -28.84 3.74
C ARG A 469 8.03 -29.07 2.38
N ILE A 470 9.17 -29.72 2.36
CA ILE A 470 9.85 -30.15 1.13
C ILE A 470 10.01 -31.67 1.23
N TYR A 471 9.44 -32.41 0.29
CA TYR A 471 9.59 -33.84 0.17
C TYR A 471 10.53 -34.18 -0.97
N ILE A 472 11.66 -34.81 -0.66
CA ILE A 472 12.57 -35.35 -1.67
C ILE A 472 12.31 -36.85 -1.78
N GLY A 473 11.95 -37.33 -2.98
CA GLY A 473 11.71 -38.75 -3.21
C GLY A 473 12.43 -39.31 -4.42
N ASP A 474 12.76 -40.60 -4.39
CA ASP A 474 13.11 -41.34 -5.62
C ASP A 474 11.93 -41.37 -6.60
N ASP A 475 12.13 -41.88 -7.82
CA ASP A 475 11.06 -41.96 -8.83
C ASP A 475 9.78 -42.63 -8.30
N GLY A 476 9.94 -43.65 -7.45
CA GLY A 476 8.83 -44.40 -6.88
C GLY A 476 8.09 -43.61 -5.80
N GLY A 477 8.82 -43.01 -4.86
CA GLY A 477 8.27 -42.17 -3.80
C GLY A 477 7.63 -40.90 -4.34
N PHE A 478 8.30 -40.21 -5.28
CA PHE A 478 7.76 -39.05 -5.97
C PHE A 478 6.46 -39.40 -6.72
N SER A 479 6.47 -40.49 -7.51
CA SER A 479 5.26 -40.93 -8.23
C SER A 479 4.11 -41.28 -7.29
N ALA A 480 4.40 -41.84 -6.11
CA ALA A 480 3.38 -42.23 -5.14
C ALA A 480 2.71 -41.03 -4.47
N LEU A 481 3.44 -39.92 -4.31
CA LEU A 481 2.93 -38.69 -3.71
C LEU A 481 2.20 -37.81 -4.71
N VAL A 482 2.79 -37.65 -5.90
CA VAL A 482 2.40 -36.64 -6.87
C VAL A 482 1.53 -37.21 -8.00
N GLY A 483 1.60 -38.51 -8.26
CA GLY A 483 0.87 -39.16 -9.36
C GLY A 483 1.42 -38.86 -10.77
N ASN A 484 2.06 -37.71 -10.97
CA ASN A 484 2.67 -37.31 -12.24
C ASN A 484 4.17 -37.66 -12.28
N ARG A 485 4.62 -38.31 -13.37
CA ARG A 485 6.03 -38.69 -13.57
C ARG A 485 6.84 -37.73 -14.42
N ALA A 486 6.23 -36.75 -15.05
CA ALA A 486 6.91 -35.94 -16.06
C ALA A 486 7.64 -34.73 -15.50
N VAL A 487 7.20 -34.24 -14.35
CA VAL A 487 7.79 -33.06 -13.71
C VAL A 487 8.90 -33.44 -12.73
N ALA A 488 9.91 -32.59 -12.62
CA ALA A 488 11.00 -32.75 -11.65
C ALA A 488 10.60 -32.29 -10.24
N GLY A 489 9.53 -31.52 -10.10
CA GLY A 489 8.92 -31.15 -8.84
C GLY A 489 7.53 -30.56 -9.02
N GLU A 490 6.76 -30.54 -7.93
CA GLU A 490 5.38 -30.08 -7.90
C GLU A 490 5.09 -29.35 -6.58
N ALA A 491 4.33 -28.26 -6.63
CA ALA A 491 3.73 -27.63 -5.45
C ALA A 491 2.39 -28.29 -5.19
N GLN A 492 2.16 -28.72 -3.97
CA GLN A 492 0.80 -28.96 -3.49
C GLN A 492 0.63 -28.25 -2.16
N ALA A 493 -0.12 -27.16 -2.20
CA ALA A 493 -0.47 -26.38 -1.04
C ALA A 493 0.76 -25.90 -0.25
N ASN A 494 1.00 -26.40 0.97
CA ASN A 494 2.15 -26.03 1.80
C ASN A 494 3.37 -26.96 1.65
N ALA A 495 3.38 -27.77 0.60
CA ALA A 495 4.43 -28.76 0.33
C ALA A 495 5.01 -28.62 -1.07
N ILE A 496 6.33 -28.78 -1.17
CA ILE A 496 7.07 -28.95 -2.42
C ILE A 496 7.52 -30.40 -2.50
N TYR A 497 7.18 -31.08 -3.57
CA TYR A 497 7.69 -32.41 -3.86
C TYR A 497 8.77 -32.29 -4.91
N ILE A 498 9.92 -32.92 -4.72
CA ILE A 498 11.04 -32.88 -5.66
C ILE A 498 11.55 -34.29 -5.91
N ARG A 499 11.76 -34.61 -7.19
CA ARG A 499 12.38 -35.86 -7.60
C ARG A 499 13.89 -35.80 -7.35
N HIS A 500 14.40 -36.81 -6.66
CA HIS A 500 15.81 -37.00 -6.39
C HIS A 500 16.57 -37.42 -7.66
N GLY A 501 17.80 -36.91 -7.87
CA GLY A 501 18.73 -37.44 -8.89
C GLY A 501 19.32 -36.46 -9.91
N ALA A 502 18.95 -35.17 -9.93
CA ALA A 502 19.54 -34.17 -10.82
C ALA A 502 19.63 -32.80 -10.13
N SER A 503 20.79 -32.46 -9.54
CA SER A 503 20.92 -31.24 -8.71
C SER A 503 20.51 -29.93 -9.41
N PRO A 504 20.76 -29.69 -10.72
CA PRO A 504 20.30 -28.45 -11.35
C PRO A 504 18.79 -28.42 -11.58
N ALA A 505 18.20 -29.55 -12.03
CA ALA A 505 16.76 -29.66 -12.24
C ALA A 505 15.99 -29.59 -10.90
N MET A 506 16.58 -30.12 -9.83
CA MET A 506 16.05 -30.06 -8.47
C MET A 506 15.95 -28.61 -7.97
N LEU A 507 17.02 -27.81 -8.16
CA LEU A 507 17.01 -26.39 -7.80
C LEU A 507 16.05 -25.58 -8.65
N GLN A 508 15.99 -25.84 -9.96
CA GLN A 508 15.05 -25.15 -10.84
C GLN A 508 13.59 -25.47 -10.47
N ALA A 509 13.31 -26.75 -10.16
CA ALA A 509 12.01 -27.17 -9.68
C ALA A 509 11.67 -26.48 -8.35
N LEU A 510 12.57 -26.52 -7.37
CA LEU A 510 12.40 -25.80 -6.10
C LEU A 510 12.11 -24.32 -6.33
N ALA A 511 12.93 -23.64 -7.12
CA ALA A 511 12.84 -22.21 -7.37
C ALA A 511 11.48 -21.84 -7.98
N ARG A 512 11.05 -22.58 -9.00
CA ARG A 512 9.73 -22.42 -9.62
C ARG A 512 8.63 -22.66 -8.58
N THR A 513 8.66 -23.81 -7.90
CA THR A 513 7.60 -24.20 -6.97
C THR A 513 7.50 -23.23 -5.78
N TYR A 514 8.62 -22.74 -5.28
CA TYR A 514 8.65 -21.72 -4.23
C TYR A 514 8.10 -20.37 -4.73
N GLY A 515 8.35 -20.02 -5.99
CA GLY A 515 7.73 -18.88 -6.66
C GLY A 515 6.19 -18.97 -6.65
N CYS A 516 5.64 -20.15 -6.96
CA CYS A 516 4.19 -20.39 -6.83
C CYS A 516 3.70 -20.23 -5.39
N ILE A 517 4.42 -20.76 -4.40
CA ILE A 517 4.03 -20.62 -2.98
C ILE A 517 4.01 -19.15 -2.54
N LEU A 518 5.00 -18.34 -2.91
CA LEU A 518 5.02 -16.92 -2.57
C LEU A 518 3.86 -16.17 -3.22
N GLN A 519 3.55 -16.50 -4.47
CA GLN A 519 2.37 -15.98 -5.14
C GLN A 519 1.11 -16.41 -4.43
N ASP A 520 0.90 -17.71 -4.20
CA ASP A 520 -0.34 -18.24 -3.61
C ASP A 520 -0.55 -17.73 -2.19
N ALA A 521 0.54 -17.48 -1.46
CA ALA A 521 0.48 -16.79 -0.18
C ALA A 521 -0.07 -15.36 -0.30
N THR A 522 0.07 -14.70 -1.46
CA THR A 522 -0.32 -13.31 -1.72
C THR A 522 -1.63 -13.18 -2.51
N PHE A 523 -1.83 -14.01 -3.53
CA PHE A 523 -2.86 -13.91 -4.56
C PHE A 523 -3.45 -15.30 -4.83
N ALA A 524 -4.74 -15.48 -4.56
CA ALA A 524 -5.47 -16.70 -4.87
C ALA A 524 -5.85 -16.78 -6.35
N ASP A 525 -6.23 -17.98 -6.80
CA ASP A 525 -6.93 -18.25 -8.05
C ASP A 525 -6.28 -17.64 -9.31
N GLN A 526 -4.94 -17.57 -9.33
CA GLN A 526 -4.24 -17.08 -10.51
C GLN A 526 -4.37 -18.10 -11.66
N PRO A 527 -4.64 -17.65 -12.90
CA PRO A 527 -4.64 -18.53 -14.04
C PRO A 527 -3.25 -19.12 -14.22
N ARG A 528 -3.21 -20.35 -14.73
CA ARG A 528 -1.98 -21.12 -14.88
C ARG A 528 -0.86 -20.35 -15.59
N TRP A 529 -1.19 -19.64 -16.67
CA TRP A 529 -0.21 -18.83 -17.41
C TRP A 529 0.45 -17.76 -16.54
N LEU A 530 -0.32 -17.09 -15.69
CA LEU A 530 0.21 -16.03 -14.85
C LEU A 530 1.00 -16.65 -13.70
N SER A 531 0.49 -17.73 -13.12
CA SER A 531 1.13 -18.44 -12.01
C SER A 531 2.47 -19.05 -12.38
N ASP A 532 2.47 -19.92 -13.39
CA ASP A 532 3.67 -20.58 -13.85
C ASP A 532 4.63 -19.60 -14.53
N GLY A 533 4.11 -18.63 -15.28
CA GLY A 533 4.91 -17.57 -15.90
C GLY A 533 5.63 -16.72 -14.86
N PHE A 534 4.95 -16.35 -13.76
CA PHE A 534 5.54 -15.63 -12.64
C PHE A 534 6.61 -16.44 -11.96
N ALA A 535 6.31 -17.68 -11.59
CA ALA A 535 7.25 -18.60 -10.97
C ALA A 535 8.53 -18.80 -11.81
N LEU A 536 8.38 -18.98 -13.13
CA LEU A 536 9.51 -19.15 -14.06
C LEU A 536 10.31 -17.86 -14.26
N ALA A 537 9.65 -16.70 -14.27
CA ALA A 537 10.32 -15.41 -14.34
C ALA A 537 11.12 -15.14 -13.06
N MET A 538 10.56 -15.49 -11.90
CA MET A 538 11.25 -15.34 -10.60
C MET A 538 12.31 -16.39 -10.37
N SER A 539 12.24 -17.57 -10.99
CA SER A 539 13.25 -18.63 -10.83
C SER A 539 14.45 -18.46 -11.77
N SER A 540 14.32 -17.69 -12.85
CA SER A 540 15.41 -17.48 -13.78
C SER A 540 16.27 -16.25 -13.45
N SER A 541 17.58 -16.37 -13.68
CA SER A 541 18.53 -15.26 -13.52
C SER A 541 18.61 -14.34 -14.74
N ASP A 542 18.05 -14.74 -15.89
CA ASP A 542 18.15 -14.00 -17.15
C ASP A 542 16.77 -13.63 -17.71
N SER A 543 16.27 -12.43 -17.43
CA SER A 543 15.01 -11.91 -17.96
C SER A 543 15.12 -11.30 -19.37
N ARG A 544 16.29 -11.37 -20.01
CA ARG A 544 16.48 -10.75 -21.33
C ARG A 544 15.94 -11.64 -22.44
N TRP A 545 14.96 -11.11 -23.16
CA TRP A 545 14.39 -11.76 -24.34
C TRP A 545 14.97 -11.15 -25.61
N THR A 546 15.32 -12.02 -26.56
CA THR A 546 15.82 -11.64 -27.90
C THR A 546 15.25 -12.61 -28.92
N ILE A 547 15.14 -12.18 -30.18
CA ILE A 547 14.71 -13.08 -31.27
C ILE A 547 15.57 -14.34 -31.34
N SER A 548 16.89 -14.23 -31.10
CA SER A 548 17.79 -15.39 -31.07
C SER A 548 17.43 -16.38 -29.96
N ARG A 549 17.02 -15.87 -28.80
CA ARG A 549 16.58 -16.70 -27.68
C ARG A 549 15.26 -17.40 -28.00
N LEU A 550 14.30 -16.71 -28.63
CA LEU A 550 13.03 -17.31 -29.04
C LEU A 550 13.25 -18.49 -30.01
N ARG A 551 14.15 -18.33 -30.98
CA ARG A 551 14.54 -19.41 -31.90
C ARG A 551 15.24 -20.56 -31.21
N THR A 552 16.08 -20.27 -30.20
CA THR A 552 16.78 -21.31 -29.41
C THR A 552 15.78 -22.14 -28.60
N LEU A 553 14.72 -21.50 -28.12
CA LEU A 553 13.62 -22.15 -27.40
C LEU A 553 12.54 -22.72 -28.33
N ASN A 554 12.66 -22.52 -29.65
CA ASN A 554 11.69 -22.93 -30.67
C ASN A 554 10.26 -22.41 -30.41
N ILE A 555 10.12 -21.16 -29.93
CA ILE A 555 8.82 -20.52 -29.66
C ILE A 555 8.57 -19.29 -30.55
N ASP A 556 9.46 -18.96 -31.48
CA ASP A 556 9.34 -17.74 -32.30
C ASP A 556 8.10 -17.73 -33.19
N THR A 557 7.72 -18.88 -33.79
CA THR A 557 6.46 -18.99 -34.53
C THR A 557 5.24 -18.79 -33.63
N ALA A 558 5.23 -19.41 -32.44
CA ALA A 558 4.13 -19.28 -31.49
C ALA A 558 3.97 -17.83 -30.98
N VAL A 559 5.08 -17.12 -30.77
CA VAL A 559 5.07 -15.69 -30.39
C VAL A 559 4.48 -14.83 -31.51
N GLN A 560 4.78 -15.13 -32.78
CA GLN A 560 4.19 -14.43 -33.94
C GLN A 560 2.68 -14.67 -34.10
N GLU A 561 2.18 -15.83 -33.64
CA GLU A 561 0.76 -16.16 -33.68
C GLU A 561 -0.06 -15.46 -32.57
N GLY A 562 0.61 -14.95 -31.53
CA GLY A 562 -0.01 -14.23 -30.40
C GLY A 562 0.24 -14.93 -29.07
N VAL A 563 0.99 -14.28 -28.18
CA VAL A 563 1.37 -14.77 -26.85
C VAL A 563 0.16 -14.79 -25.92
N PHE A 564 -0.46 -13.64 -25.68
CA PHE A 564 -1.62 -13.50 -24.79
C PHE A 564 -2.83 -14.20 -25.36
N HIS A 565 -3.10 -14.13 -26.67
CA HIS A 565 -4.21 -14.85 -27.27
C HIS A 565 -4.16 -16.36 -26.96
N ARG A 566 -2.97 -16.96 -27.12
CA ARG A 566 -2.72 -18.38 -26.81
C ARG A 566 -2.82 -18.65 -25.31
N LEU A 567 -2.11 -17.89 -24.47
CA LEU A 567 -2.03 -18.11 -23.02
C LEU A 567 -3.37 -17.94 -22.30
N LEU A 568 -4.22 -17.01 -22.74
CA LEU A 568 -5.55 -16.78 -22.14
C LEU A 568 -6.54 -17.92 -22.44
N THR A 569 -6.16 -18.86 -23.31
CA THR A 569 -6.91 -20.11 -23.55
C THR A 569 -6.20 -21.34 -22.98
N TRP A 570 -5.00 -21.15 -22.40
CA TRP A 570 -4.23 -22.22 -21.79
C TRP A 570 -4.81 -22.58 -20.42
N GLY A 571 -5.69 -23.57 -20.45
CA GLY A 571 -6.23 -24.23 -19.27
C GLY A 571 -5.87 -25.73 -19.25
N GLY A 572 -6.16 -26.38 -18.12
CA GLY A 572 -5.94 -27.82 -17.93
C GLY A 572 -4.71 -28.14 -17.07
N GLU A 573 -4.63 -29.40 -16.65
CA GLU A 573 -3.51 -29.94 -15.87
C GLU A 573 -2.22 -29.97 -16.68
N ALA A 574 -1.07 -30.00 -15.99
CA ALA A 574 0.23 -30.14 -16.64
C ALA A 574 0.29 -31.43 -17.45
N SER A 575 0.85 -31.36 -18.66
CA SER A 575 0.90 -32.49 -19.58
C SER A 575 2.24 -32.61 -20.28
N ASP A 576 2.55 -33.81 -20.77
CA ASP A 576 3.79 -34.11 -21.49
C ASP A 576 3.73 -33.65 -22.95
N ASP A 577 2.68 -32.90 -23.34
CA ASP A 577 2.56 -32.32 -24.66
C ASP A 577 3.71 -31.31 -24.87
N PRO A 578 4.52 -31.42 -25.94
CA PRO A 578 5.52 -30.41 -26.29
C PRO A 578 4.98 -28.97 -26.30
N ARG A 579 3.68 -28.78 -26.58
CA ARG A 579 3.01 -27.48 -26.53
C ARG A 579 2.95 -26.89 -25.12
N ASP A 580 2.97 -27.72 -24.08
CA ASP A 580 2.96 -27.27 -22.69
C ASP A 580 4.28 -26.58 -22.35
N GLU A 581 5.43 -27.13 -22.80
CA GLU A 581 6.74 -26.49 -22.67
C GLU A 581 6.81 -25.15 -23.41
N GLU A 582 6.27 -25.08 -24.64
CA GLU A 582 6.14 -23.81 -25.36
C GLU A 582 5.32 -22.79 -24.56
N ASN A 583 4.17 -23.21 -24.00
CA ASN A 583 3.30 -22.35 -23.20
C ASN A 583 3.99 -21.88 -21.91
N TYR A 584 4.79 -22.73 -21.24
CA TYR A 584 5.61 -22.32 -20.10
C TYR A 584 6.59 -21.20 -20.50
N GLN A 585 7.32 -21.34 -21.59
CA GLN A 585 8.26 -20.31 -22.04
C GLN A 585 7.55 -19.02 -22.48
N MET A 586 6.41 -19.12 -23.17
CA MET A 586 5.59 -17.95 -23.53
C MET A 586 5.00 -17.25 -22.31
N SER A 587 4.56 -18.00 -21.29
CA SER A 587 4.00 -17.44 -20.07
C SER A 587 5.03 -16.64 -19.28
N ARG A 588 6.27 -17.13 -19.25
CA ARG A 588 7.40 -16.41 -18.69
C ARG A 588 7.71 -15.14 -19.50
N LEU A 589 7.74 -15.24 -20.83
CA LEU A 589 7.93 -14.09 -21.72
C LEU A 589 6.85 -13.01 -21.47
N ALA A 590 5.58 -13.43 -21.35
CA ALA A 590 4.47 -12.53 -21.05
C ALA A 590 4.68 -11.80 -19.71
N VAL A 591 5.05 -12.51 -18.64
CA VAL A 591 5.30 -11.87 -17.34
C VAL A 591 6.51 -10.92 -17.37
N ASP A 592 7.61 -11.31 -18.02
CA ASP A 592 8.77 -10.43 -18.16
C ASP A 592 8.43 -9.16 -18.97
N PHE A 593 7.61 -9.29 -20.02
CA PHE A 593 7.08 -8.16 -20.79
C PHE A 593 6.18 -7.25 -19.96
N LEU A 594 5.23 -7.80 -19.19
CA LEU A 594 4.35 -6.99 -18.33
C LEU A 594 5.13 -6.21 -17.26
N ARG A 595 6.26 -6.74 -16.79
CA ARG A 595 7.12 -6.08 -15.79
C ARG A 595 8.10 -5.08 -16.39
N SER A 596 8.71 -5.44 -17.51
CA SER A 596 9.90 -4.76 -18.05
C SER A 596 9.69 -4.12 -19.42
N GLY A 597 8.48 -4.24 -19.96
CA GLY A 597 8.07 -3.65 -21.23
C GLY A 597 7.91 -2.12 -21.14
N PRO A 598 7.19 -1.52 -22.10
CA PRO A 598 7.11 -0.07 -22.23
C PRO A 598 6.31 0.62 -21.10
N TYR A 599 5.58 -0.15 -20.29
CA TYR A 599 4.66 0.39 -19.30
C TYR A 599 5.37 0.92 -18.04
N PRO A 600 4.98 2.09 -17.53
CA PRO A 600 5.53 2.64 -16.30
C PRO A 600 5.00 1.85 -15.09
N ALA A 601 5.80 1.74 -14.03
CA ALA A 601 5.43 0.99 -12.83
C ALA A 601 5.02 -0.47 -13.11
N GLY A 602 5.75 -1.16 -14.00
CA GLY A 602 5.37 -2.49 -14.51
C GLY A 602 5.17 -3.55 -13.43
N ASN A 603 5.97 -3.54 -12.35
CA ASN A 603 5.75 -4.49 -11.24
C ASN A 603 4.44 -4.22 -10.48
N THR A 604 4.10 -2.96 -10.25
CA THR A 604 2.87 -2.57 -9.54
C THR A 604 1.63 -2.78 -10.38
N ARG A 605 1.72 -2.58 -11.70
CA ARG A 605 0.67 -3.00 -12.63
C ARG A 605 0.44 -4.51 -12.58
N LEU A 606 1.51 -5.30 -12.66
CA LEU A 606 1.39 -6.76 -12.57
C LEU A 606 0.75 -7.19 -11.25
N ARG A 607 1.17 -6.58 -10.13
CA ARG A 607 0.57 -6.80 -8.81
C ARG A 607 -0.93 -6.50 -8.80
N LEU A 608 -1.36 -5.39 -9.41
CA LEU A 608 -2.77 -5.01 -9.48
C LEU A 608 -3.58 -5.96 -10.38
N VAL A 609 -3.02 -6.42 -11.51
CA VAL A 609 -3.63 -7.46 -12.35
C VAL A 609 -3.85 -8.75 -11.55
N MET A 610 -2.81 -9.23 -10.86
CA MET A 610 -2.89 -10.43 -10.03
C MET A 610 -3.95 -10.27 -8.93
N GLY A 611 -3.96 -9.12 -8.25
CA GLY A 611 -4.95 -8.81 -7.22
C GLY A 611 -6.38 -8.72 -7.74
N ARG A 612 -6.62 -8.14 -8.92
CA ARG A 612 -7.95 -8.12 -9.54
C ARG A 612 -8.45 -9.52 -9.84
N ILE A 613 -7.60 -10.34 -10.45
CA ILE A 613 -7.90 -11.75 -10.76
C ILE A 613 -8.27 -12.50 -9.49
N SER A 614 -7.47 -12.38 -8.42
CA SER A 614 -7.79 -12.99 -7.12
C SER A 614 -9.07 -12.47 -6.47
N THR A 615 -9.66 -11.41 -7.01
CA THR A 615 -10.94 -10.88 -6.55
C THR A 615 -12.11 -11.20 -7.49
N GLY A 616 -11.88 -12.08 -8.47
CA GLY A 616 -12.89 -12.60 -9.38
C GLY A 616 -13.01 -11.86 -10.70
N THR A 617 -12.16 -10.85 -10.98
CA THR A 617 -12.09 -10.21 -12.30
C THR A 617 -11.49 -11.19 -13.31
N GLY A 618 -12.03 -11.27 -14.51
CA GLY A 618 -11.45 -12.10 -15.58
C GLY A 618 -10.07 -11.59 -15.98
N ASP A 619 -9.15 -12.49 -16.35
CA ASP A 619 -7.79 -12.13 -16.75
C ASP A 619 -7.72 -11.15 -17.93
N ARG A 620 -8.58 -11.31 -18.94
CA ARG A 620 -8.74 -10.36 -20.06
C ARG A 620 -9.13 -8.97 -19.60
N GLU A 621 -10.08 -8.88 -18.66
CA GLU A 621 -10.59 -7.63 -18.14
C GLU A 621 -9.52 -6.93 -17.29
N ALA A 622 -8.81 -7.69 -16.43
CA ALA A 622 -7.72 -7.17 -15.62
C ALA A 622 -6.54 -6.66 -16.48
N LEU A 623 -6.16 -7.39 -17.54
CA LEU A 623 -5.13 -6.94 -18.48
C LEU A 623 -5.55 -5.66 -19.21
N ALA A 624 -6.80 -5.59 -19.68
CA ALA A 624 -7.31 -4.40 -20.35
C ALA A 624 -7.40 -3.18 -19.42
N GLU A 625 -7.71 -3.38 -18.13
CA GLU A 625 -7.76 -2.31 -17.12
C GLU A 625 -6.38 -1.68 -16.91
N TYR A 626 -5.33 -2.49 -16.76
CA TYR A 626 -4.00 -2.03 -16.34
C TYR A 626 -2.95 -1.97 -17.44
N TYR A 627 -3.19 -2.51 -18.63
CA TYR A 627 -2.23 -2.52 -19.72
C TYR A 627 -2.89 -2.11 -21.04
N ALA A 628 -3.40 -3.09 -21.80
CA ALA A 628 -4.06 -2.92 -23.08
C ALA A 628 -4.90 -4.17 -23.39
N HIS A 629 -5.69 -4.13 -24.46
CA HIS A 629 -6.40 -5.32 -24.92
C HIS A 629 -5.38 -6.43 -25.31
N PRO A 630 -5.67 -7.72 -25.09
CA PRO A 630 -4.72 -8.81 -25.40
C PRO A 630 -4.15 -8.76 -26.82
N ASP A 631 -4.96 -8.40 -27.83
CA ASP A 631 -4.51 -8.28 -29.21
C ASP A 631 -3.46 -7.16 -29.38
N ASP A 632 -3.61 -6.05 -28.65
CA ASP A 632 -2.63 -4.96 -28.66
C ASP A 632 -1.35 -5.35 -27.91
N LEU A 633 -1.46 -6.17 -26.85
CA LEU A 633 -0.30 -6.69 -26.11
C LEU A 633 0.53 -7.64 -26.98
N ASP A 634 -0.12 -8.45 -27.80
CA ASP A 634 0.56 -9.35 -28.76
C ASP A 634 1.33 -8.57 -29.83
N GLN A 635 0.83 -7.42 -30.28
CA GLN A 635 1.63 -6.56 -31.16
C GLN A 635 2.77 -5.89 -30.39
N GLN A 636 2.51 -5.35 -29.20
CA GLN A 636 3.52 -4.64 -28.42
C GLN A 636 4.66 -5.53 -27.93
N ILE A 637 4.42 -6.83 -27.70
CA ILE A 637 5.49 -7.76 -27.34
C ILE A 637 6.45 -7.97 -28.51
N LEU A 638 5.95 -8.01 -29.75
CA LEU A 638 6.78 -8.10 -30.95
C LEU A 638 7.64 -6.85 -31.13
N ASP A 639 7.02 -5.67 -30.95
CA ASP A 639 7.73 -4.38 -31.01
C ASP A 639 8.83 -4.32 -29.92
N TRP A 640 8.53 -4.77 -28.70
CA TRP A 640 9.48 -4.83 -27.58
C TRP A 640 10.65 -5.78 -27.84
N LEU A 641 10.42 -6.87 -28.55
CA LEU A 641 11.45 -7.83 -28.96
C LEU A 641 12.31 -7.31 -30.13
N GLY A 642 11.95 -6.17 -30.72
CA GLY A 642 12.59 -5.62 -31.92
C GLY A 642 12.33 -6.47 -33.17
N ALA A 643 11.17 -7.14 -33.23
CA ALA A 643 10.75 -7.85 -34.43
C ALA A 643 10.37 -6.83 -35.52
N PRO A 644 10.77 -7.06 -36.79
CA PRO A 644 10.50 -6.16 -37.90
C PRO A 644 9.03 -6.18 -38.37
#